data_AF-A0A397BT75-F1
#
_entry.id   AF-A0A397BT75-F1
#
_cell.length_a   1.000
_cell.length_b   1.000
_cell.length_c   1.000
_cell.angle_alpha   90.00
_cell.angle_beta   90.00
_cell.angle_gamma   90.00
#
_symmetry.space_group_name_H-M   'P 1'
#
loop_
_entity.id
_entity.type
_entity.pdbx_description
1 polymer ?
#
loop_
_entity_poly.entity_id
_entity_poly.type
_entity_poly.pdbx_seq_one_letter_code
_entity_poly.pdbx_strand_id
1 'polypeptide(L)'
;MITSSSTSSSWSFIGWMTMFDWANGQREVYSFQGDLNTYVLMSRPNPPLQLTANAGEFPHSACAYVWVVCSYISVVLLGVIGLVLVYSAWSGFHIDGRNLFRVNRVVGGCWVGRPFLCLRGLTAILVLSTSNVDFTSTGGGLSHFSFSRRPLWQTLVLAGEVSWITYVLNDILLPWTRPFSSQYSYLSSLLTWVSAIYIESASPYMAQATVSTNCSIVSFMRGLECTSGDIRIGSLQRTGVLLLIVGTSTVVSYVGVALASKLGAARHTYQVPPNVLLASTSEAFLAHPVNNFSSLDAAACVMSGILPYGNSLFDIKIWVTFQSKLIGPLTYCLLPASLDIRPLEPGEAKRRRRAFHTPTQPKSPFNIRTVGLLGLFYMVGAVGLSFIFLSISRTTLENDFVWVGFKQAEVQVFLSNWFNLNLQMASPTLNFQVNSGGYGDYATTNNSTKLNVLSSALYAIAIQDEVNTLANVVRGLRQMDSCLLPWIATAYCFADLGRVYEMAHSATRQVRCHQNQVSNGAVYLETVFGNAHWVPLNECWGAALDVGMFSSLRMTNDGATWVQSIQSNGRSESDEVQWWQRHNITRFTTQWQNYKHLGMTESFLVSNAIGLQYPLTLKKTKTSFHIPAATAFKMNWSFANDLTGVLMVNGSSILAGKSLLRQSATYAFVNSTMESAMVEQETLPSPLDPALTQFERDIGPFGVVDMARVACPQLLLDYYRTLYRTLLGKVSSGDDAIQSAFWTMYTYSMYSASPARWDTKRLWGGDIN
;
A
#
# COMPACT_ATOMS: atom_id res chain seq x y z
N MET A 1 -23.56 8.19 -42.51
CA MET A 1 -24.10 9.04 -43.60
C MET A 1 -24.64 10.30 -42.95
N ILE A 2 -23.94 11.42 -43.12
CA ILE A 2 -24.47 12.75 -42.77
C ILE A 2 -24.67 13.45 -44.11
N THR A 3 -25.94 13.71 -44.44
CA THR A 3 -26.31 14.48 -45.62
C THR A 3 -25.88 15.93 -45.44
N SER A 4 -25.25 16.47 -46.48
CA SER A 4 -24.77 17.84 -46.55
C SER A 4 -25.94 18.83 -46.61
N SER A 5 -26.19 19.54 -45.51
CA SER A 5 -26.93 20.81 -45.52
C SER A 5 -26.00 21.92 -45.02
N SER A 6 -25.92 22.98 -45.81
CA SER A 6 -24.96 24.10 -45.78
C SER A 6 -25.11 25.08 -44.60
N THR A 7 -25.37 24.59 -43.39
CA THR A 7 -25.50 25.40 -42.16
C THR A 7 -24.93 24.66 -40.95
N SER A 8 -23.69 24.14 -41.03
CA SER A 8 -23.04 23.61 -39.83
C SER A 8 -22.61 24.77 -38.93
N SER A 9 -23.52 25.19 -38.03
CA SER A 9 -23.20 25.99 -36.86
C SER A 9 -21.94 25.43 -36.18
N SER A 10 -20.99 26.28 -35.77
CA SER A 10 -19.82 25.87 -34.99
C SER A 10 -20.21 25.07 -33.74
N TRP A 11 -21.43 25.27 -33.24
CA TRP A 11 -22.02 24.51 -32.14
C TRP A 11 -22.36 23.06 -32.51
N SER A 12 -22.67 22.72 -33.76
CA SER A 12 -23.06 21.36 -34.13
C SER A 12 -21.95 20.35 -33.86
N PHE A 13 -20.69 20.72 -34.10
CA PHE A 13 -19.53 19.88 -33.77
C PHE A 13 -19.39 19.68 -32.26
N ILE A 14 -19.44 20.79 -31.50
CA ILE A 14 -19.35 20.77 -30.03
C ILE A 14 -20.53 19.99 -29.42
N GLY A 15 -21.75 20.18 -29.95
CA GLY A 15 -22.97 19.52 -29.51
C GLY A 15 -22.95 18.01 -29.73
N TRP A 16 -22.38 17.54 -30.85
CA TRP A 16 -22.17 16.09 -31.05
C TRP A 16 -21.12 15.53 -30.08
N MET A 17 -20.08 16.31 -29.77
CA MET A 17 -19.06 15.91 -28.79
C MET A 17 -19.65 15.84 -27.38
N THR A 18 -20.47 16.80 -26.96
CA THR A 18 -21.14 16.77 -25.65
C THR A 18 -22.17 15.62 -25.54
N MET A 19 -22.87 15.29 -26.63
CA MET A 19 -23.75 14.12 -26.68
C MET A 19 -22.95 12.80 -26.59
N PHE A 20 -21.77 12.74 -27.21
CA PHE A 20 -20.86 11.59 -27.09
C PHE A 20 -20.32 11.45 -25.66
N ASP A 21 -19.93 12.55 -25.01
CA ASP A 21 -19.51 12.57 -23.60
C ASP A 21 -20.63 12.08 -22.67
N TRP A 22 -21.88 12.49 -22.93
CA TRP A 22 -23.05 12.02 -22.19
C TRP A 22 -23.28 10.52 -22.38
N ALA A 23 -23.19 10.02 -23.63
CA ALA A 23 -23.29 8.60 -23.91
C ALA A 23 -22.20 7.76 -23.22
N ASN A 24 -21.01 8.34 -23.01
CA ASN A 24 -19.90 7.73 -22.28
C ASN A 24 -19.96 7.94 -20.75
N GLY A 25 -21.01 8.56 -20.22
CA GLY A 25 -21.15 8.83 -18.77
C GLY A 25 -20.18 9.88 -18.22
N GLN A 26 -19.52 10.64 -19.09
CA GLN A 26 -18.66 11.76 -18.69
C GLN A 26 -19.48 13.01 -18.42
N ARG A 27 -20.73 13.08 -18.88
CA ARG A 27 -21.69 14.14 -18.53
C ARG A 27 -23.00 13.49 -18.12
N GLU A 28 -23.79 14.21 -17.34
CA GLU A 28 -25.17 13.84 -17.02
C GLU A 28 -26.13 14.89 -17.58
N VAL A 29 -27.32 14.47 -17.98
CA VAL A 29 -28.38 15.39 -18.41
C VAL A 29 -29.44 15.41 -17.33
N TYR A 30 -29.68 16.59 -16.76
CA TYR A 30 -30.70 16.81 -15.75
C TYR A 30 -31.89 17.53 -16.37
N SER A 31 -33.09 17.09 -15.98
CA SER A 31 -34.34 17.77 -16.32
C SER A 31 -34.89 18.44 -15.08
N PHE A 32 -34.91 19.76 -15.07
CA PHE A 32 -35.51 20.57 -14.01
C PHE A 32 -36.93 20.90 -14.42
N GLN A 33 -37.89 20.18 -13.85
CA GLN A 33 -39.32 20.40 -14.07
C GLN A 33 -39.82 21.38 -13.02
N GLY A 34 -40.23 22.58 -13.44
CA GLY A 34 -40.96 23.53 -12.61
C GLY A 34 -42.39 23.70 -13.10
N ASP A 35 -43.22 24.35 -12.28
CA ASP A 35 -44.64 24.59 -12.57
C ASP A 35 -44.87 25.41 -13.85
N LEU A 36 -43.89 26.22 -14.26
CA LEU A 36 -43.95 27.06 -15.45
C LEU A 36 -43.33 26.40 -16.69
N ASN A 37 -42.16 25.76 -16.56
CA ASN A 37 -41.40 25.20 -17.68
C ASN A 37 -40.48 24.06 -17.21
N THR A 38 -40.10 23.21 -18.18
CA THR A 38 -39.07 22.18 -18.00
C THR A 38 -37.77 22.61 -18.69
N TYR A 39 -36.69 22.68 -17.93
CA TYR A 39 -35.35 22.98 -18.45
C TYR A 39 -34.49 21.72 -18.46
N VAL A 40 -34.05 21.30 -19.63
CA VAL A 40 -33.11 20.17 -19.78
C VAL A 40 -31.70 20.73 -19.96
N LEU A 41 -30.83 20.48 -18.98
CA LEU A 41 -29.47 21.01 -18.93
C LEU A 41 -28.47 19.85 -18.84
N MET A 42 -27.38 19.95 -19.59
CA MET A 42 -26.28 18.99 -19.54
C MET A 42 -25.20 19.48 -18.58
N SER A 43 -24.68 18.58 -17.74
CA SER A 43 -23.63 18.87 -16.78
C SER A 43 -22.31 19.21 -17.50
N ARG A 44 -21.41 19.86 -16.76
CA ARG A 44 -19.98 19.89 -17.13
C ARG A 44 -19.41 18.47 -17.19
N PRO A 45 -18.31 18.23 -17.92
CA PRO A 45 -17.69 16.92 -17.98
C PRO A 45 -17.12 16.57 -16.60
N ASN A 46 -17.50 15.41 -16.08
CA ASN A 46 -17.04 14.83 -14.85
C ASN A 46 -15.87 13.90 -15.17
N PRO A 47 -14.68 14.12 -14.58
CA PRO A 47 -13.56 13.20 -14.76
C PRO A 47 -13.90 11.84 -14.16
N PRO A 48 -13.39 10.73 -14.72
CA PRO A 48 -13.59 9.41 -14.16
C PRO A 48 -13.07 9.35 -12.72
N LEU A 49 -13.88 8.80 -11.82
CA LEU A 49 -13.50 8.64 -10.43
C LEU A 49 -12.32 7.66 -10.33
N GLN A 50 -11.17 8.16 -9.89
CA GLN A 50 -10.01 7.31 -9.64
C GLN A 50 -10.21 6.53 -8.33
N LEU A 51 -10.74 5.32 -8.43
CA LEU A 51 -10.81 4.35 -7.33
C LEU A 51 -9.43 3.71 -7.13
N THR A 52 -8.46 4.47 -6.64
CA THR A 52 -7.16 3.90 -6.26
C THR A 52 -7.34 3.01 -5.04
N ALA A 53 -6.96 1.73 -5.15
CA ALA A 53 -6.98 0.79 -4.03
C ALA A 53 -6.20 1.36 -2.84
N ASN A 54 -6.85 1.42 -1.67
CA ASN A 54 -6.22 1.83 -0.44
C ASN A 54 -5.26 0.71 0.01
N ALA A 55 -3.96 0.97 0.00
CA ALA A 55 -2.95 -0.02 0.39
C ALA A 55 -3.13 -0.50 1.85
N GLY A 56 -3.78 0.30 2.71
CA GLY A 56 -4.10 -0.09 4.09
C GLY A 56 -5.29 -1.04 4.23
N GLU A 57 -6.10 -1.22 3.19
CA GLU A 57 -7.26 -2.14 3.19
C GLU A 57 -6.88 -3.57 2.72
N PHE A 58 -5.68 -3.75 2.15
CA PHE A 58 -5.19 -5.04 1.68
C PHE A 58 -4.05 -5.54 2.59
N PRO A 59 -4.33 -6.43 3.57
CA PRO A 59 -3.28 -7.01 4.40
C PRO A 59 -2.40 -7.95 3.55
N HIS A 60 -1.25 -7.45 3.09
CA HIS A 60 -0.28 -8.21 2.29
C HIS A 60 0.57 -9.21 3.11
N SER A 61 0.56 -9.08 4.43
CA SER A 61 1.43 -9.79 5.39
C SER A 61 1.16 -11.30 5.51
N ALA A 62 -0.11 -11.72 5.65
CA ALA A 62 -0.46 -13.14 5.76
C ALA A 62 -0.07 -13.93 4.51
N CYS A 63 -0.32 -13.35 3.33
CA CYS A 63 0.12 -13.88 2.05
C CYS A 63 1.66 -13.94 1.96
N ALA A 64 2.37 -12.94 2.51
CA ALA A 64 3.83 -12.93 2.56
C ALA A 64 4.39 -14.04 3.47
N TYR A 65 3.84 -14.28 4.66
CA TYR A 65 4.26 -15.39 5.53
C TYR A 65 4.06 -16.75 4.86
N VAL A 66 2.89 -16.95 4.26
CA VAL A 66 2.59 -18.16 3.48
C VAL A 66 3.58 -18.32 2.33
N TRP A 67 3.88 -17.25 1.60
CA TRP A 67 4.84 -17.25 0.50
C TRP A 67 6.27 -17.58 0.97
N VAL A 68 6.71 -17.04 2.11
CA VAL A 68 8.01 -17.36 2.72
C VAL A 68 8.09 -18.84 3.09
N VAL A 69 7.05 -19.38 3.73
CA VAL A 69 7.02 -20.81 4.10
C VAL A 69 7.03 -21.69 2.86
N CYS A 70 6.23 -21.39 1.84
CA CYS A 70 6.26 -22.11 0.57
C CYS A 70 7.63 -22.02 -0.10
N SER A 71 8.28 -20.86 -0.06
CA SER A 71 9.63 -20.67 -0.61
C SER A 71 10.67 -21.49 0.15
N TYR A 72 10.62 -21.50 1.48
CA TYR A 72 11.47 -22.34 2.33
C TYR A 72 11.35 -23.82 1.97
N ILE A 73 10.12 -24.34 1.81
CA ILE A 73 9.90 -25.74 1.43
C ILE A 73 10.52 -26.03 0.06
N SER A 74 10.35 -25.15 -0.92
CA SER A 74 10.96 -25.30 -2.24
C SER A 74 12.48 -25.32 -2.17
N VAL A 75 13.10 -24.44 -1.37
CA VAL A 75 14.56 -24.39 -1.18
C VAL A 75 15.08 -25.69 -0.54
N VAL A 76 14.39 -26.21 0.48
CA VAL A 76 14.76 -27.48 1.12
C VAL A 76 14.64 -28.64 0.13
N LEU A 77 13.53 -28.73 -0.62
CA LEU A 77 13.34 -29.79 -1.62
C LEU A 77 14.42 -29.75 -2.71
N LEU A 78 14.72 -28.57 -3.25
CA LEU A 78 15.80 -28.39 -4.24
C LEU A 78 17.17 -28.76 -3.66
N GLY A 79 17.46 -28.35 -2.42
CA GLY A 79 18.70 -28.70 -1.72
C GLY A 79 18.86 -30.20 -1.55
N VAL A 80 17.82 -30.91 -1.11
CA VAL A 80 17.86 -32.37 -0.94
C VAL A 80 17.95 -33.09 -2.28
N ILE A 81 17.22 -32.65 -3.31
CA ILE A 81 17.36 -33.21 -4.67
C ILE A 81 18.78 -33.01 -5.19
N GLY A 82 19.38 -31.84 -4.97
CA GLY A 82 20.78 -31.56 -5.28
C GLY A 82 21.74 -32.51 -4.57
N LEU A 83 21.54 -32.74 -3.27
CA LEU A 83 22.32 -33.72 -2.51
C LEU A 83 22.15 -35.15 -3.06
N VAL A 84 20.92 -35.56 -3.39
CA VAL A 84 20.66 -36.87 -4.01
C VAL A 84 21.43 -37.00 -5.33
N LEU A 85 21.46 -35.97 -6.18
CA LEU A 85 22.22 -35.98 -7.43
C LEU A 85 23.73 -36.08 -7.20
N VAL A 86 24.28 -35.33 -6.25
CA VAL A 86 25.70 -35.37 -5.89
C VAL A 86 26.11 -36.76 -5.40
N TYR A 87 25.34 -37.33 -4.46
CA TYR A 87 25.62 -38.67 -3.94
C TYR A 87 25.40 -39.77 -4.98
N SER A 88 24.46 -39.58 -5.92
CA SER A 88 24.25 -40.49 -7.04
C SER A 88 25.40 -40.44 -8.04
N ALA A 89 25.94 -39.24 -8.33
CA ALA A 89 27.13 -39.10 -9.16
C ALA A 89 28.36 -39.71 -8.47
N TRP A 90 28.50 -39.51 -7.15
CA TRP A 90 29.60 -40.08 -6.36
C TRP A 90 29.54 -41.61 -6.28
N SER A 91 28.35 -42.22 -6.31
CA SER A 91 28.17 -43.68 -6.38
C SER A 91 28.26 -44.25 -7.80
N GLY A 92 28.54 -43.41 -8.82
CA GLY A 92 28.58 -43.83 -10.22
C GLY A 92 27.21 -44.26 -10.76
N PHE A 93 26.12 -43.65 -10.28
CA PHE A 93 24.72 -43.94 -10.62
C PHE A 93 24.23 -45.36 -10.31
N HIS A 94 24.89 -46.07 -9.39
CA HIS A 94 24.44 -47.36 -8.87
C HIS A 94 23.33 -47.17 -7.81
N ILE A 95 22.16 -46.68 -8.24
CA ILE A 95 21.00 -46.39 -7.38
C ILE A 95 19.75 -47.13 -7.89
N ASP A 96 18.81 -47.44 -6.99
CA ASP A 96 17.49 -47.93 -7.39
C ASP A 96 16.61 -46.76 -7.84
N GLY A 97 16.49 -46.59 -9.16
CA GLY A 97 15.69 -45.53 -9.77
C GLY A 97 14.21 -45.53 -9.34
N ARG A 98 13.68 -46.64 -8.80
CA ARG A 98 12.32 -46.69 -8.23
C ARG A 98 12.16 -45.78 -7.02
N ASN A 99 13.22 -45.58 -6.24
CA ASN A 99 13.23 -44.70 -5.07
C ASN A 99 13.12 -43.23 -5.47
N LEU A 100 13.61 -42.84 -6.66
CA LEU A 100 13.53 -41.46 -7.16
C LEU A 100 12.08 -41.01 -7.42
N PHE A 101 11.19 -41.92 -7.85
CA PHE A 101 9.77 -41.60 -8.03
C PHE A 101 9.02 -41.39 -6.70
N ARG A 102 9.66 -41.67 -5.56
CA ARG A 102 9.11 -41.49 -4.20
C ARG A 102 9.69 -40.28 -3.47
N VAL A 103 10.58 -39.51 -4.11
CA VAL A 103 11.29 -38.35 -3.54
C VAL A 103 10.34 -37.41 -2.80
N ASN A 104 9.30 -36.90 -3.44
CA ASN A 104 8.41 -35.91 -2.81
C ASN A 104 7.78 -36.44 -1.52
N ARG A 105 7.35 -37.70 -1.51
CA ARG A 105 6.70 -38.33 -0.36
C ARG A 105 7.67 -38.64 0.78
N VAL A 106 8.88 -39.08 0.47
CA VAL A 106 9.90 -39.43 1.48
C VAL A 106 10.59 -38.18 2.01
N VAL A 107 11.08 -37.31 1.13
CA VAL A 107 11.79 -36.07 1.49
C VAL A 107 10.87 -35.11 2.24
N GLY A 108 9.61 -34.95 1.80
CA GLY A 108 8.67 -34.08 2.47
C GLY A 108 8.42 -34.50 3.94
N GLY A 109 8.28 -35.81 4.19
CA GLY A 109 8.09 -36.33 5.54
C GLY A 109 9.34 -36.21 6.42
N CYS A 110 10.52 -36.44 5.85
CA CYS A 110 11.78 -36.52 6.60
C CYS A 110 12.48 -35.16 6.83
N TRP A 111 12.39 -34.23 5.88
CA TRP A 111 13.16 -32.97 5.89
C TRP A 111 12.35 -31.72 6.20
N VAL A 112 11.03 -31.73 5.92
CA VAL A 112 10.18 -30.54 6.03
C VAL A 112 9.20 -30.69 7.20
N GLY A 113 8.47 -31.80 7.25
CA GLY A 113 7.49 -32.10 8.29
C GLY A 113 6.03 -31.79 7.89
N ARG A 114 5.11 -32.49 8.53
CA ARG A 114 3.68 -32.53 8.18
C ARG A 114 2.98 -31.15 8.18
N PRO A 115 3.17 -30.26 9.17
CA PRO A 115 2.45 -28.98 9.23
C PRO A 115 2.77 -28.06 8.03
N PHE A 116 4.04 -27.95 7.66
CA PHE A 116 4.47 -27.12 6.53
C PHE A 116 4.00 -27.67 5.19
N LEU A 117 3.99 -29.00 5.02
CA LEU A 117 3.41 -29.63 3.84
C LEU A 117 1.89 -29.44 3.75
N CYS A 118 1.19 -29.52 4.89
CA CYS A 118 -0.24 -29.26 4.95
C CYS A 118 -0.55 -27.80 4.58
N LEU A 119 0.21 -26.85 5.12
CA LEU A 119 0.10 -25.43 4.75
C LEU A 119 0.30 -25.25 3.25
N ARG A 120 1.39 -25.80 2.69
CA ARG A 120 1.69 -25.69 1.25
C ARG A 120 0.55 -26.24 0.38
N GLY A 121 0.04 -27.43 0.67
CA GLY A 121 -1.08 -27.98 -0.09
C GLY A 121 -2.38 -27.20 0.11
N LEU A 122 -2.64 -26.67 1.31
CA LEU A 122 -3.81 -25.83 1.56
C LEU A 122 -3.75 -24.53 0.76
N THR A 123 -2.56 -23.95 0.61
CA THR A 123 -2.37 -22.72 -0.18
C THR A 123 -2.67 -22.95 -1.65
N ALA A 124 -2.31 -24.11 -2.19
CA ALA A 124 -2.68 -24.49 -3.56
C ALA A 124 -4.19 -24.66 -3.71
N ILE A 125 -4.87 -25.27 -2.72
CA ILE A 125 -6.34 -25.36 -2.71
C ILE A 125 -6.98 -23.97 -2.68
N LEU A 126 -6.45 -23.05 -1.87
CA LEU A 126 -6.95 -21.68 -1.80
C LEU A 126 -6.77 -20.96 -3.14
N VAL A 127 -5.60 -21.09 -3.77
CA VAL A 127 -5.35 -20.52 -5.11
C VAL A 127 -6.31 -21.09 -6.17
N LEU A 128 -6.55 -22.40 -6.17
CA LEU A 128 -7.54 -23.05 -7.05
C LEU A 128 -9.00 -22.72 -6.68
N SER A 129 -9.23 -22.22 -5.47
CA SER A 129 -10.55 -21.75 -5.01
C SER A 129 -10.78 -20.27 -5.29
N THR A 130 -9.78 -19.57 -5.83
CA THR A 130 -9.83 -18.14 -6.19
C THR A 130 -9.77 -17.95 -7.69
N SER A 131 -10.48 -16.93 -8.18
CA SER A 131 -10.55 -16.63 -9.61
C SER A 131 -9.23 -16.04 -10.12
N ASN A 132 -8.83 -16.44 -11.32
CA ASN A 132 -7.69 -15.84 -12.00
C ASN A 132 -8.20 -14.68 -12.87
N VAL A 133 -7.75 -13.46 -12.55
CA VAL A 133 -8.28 -12.23 -13.11
C VAL A 133 -7.13 -11.42 -13.67
N ASP A 134 -7.23 -11.04 -14.95
CA ASP A 134 -6.29 -10.14 -15.60
C ASP A 134 -6.87 -8.72 -15.63
N PHE A 135 -6.01 -7.73 -15.39
CA PHE A 135 -6.36 -6.32 -15.51
C PHE A 135 -6.07 -5.86 -16.94
N THR A 136 -7.14 -5.63 -17.71
CA THR A 136 -7.02 -5.24 -19.12
C THR A 136 -7.45 -3.79 -19.30
N SER A 137 -6.58 -3.00 -19.93
CA SER A 137 -6.91 -1.63 -20.33
C SER A 137 -7.29 -1.63 -21.80
N THR A 138 -8.51 -1.24 -22.11
CA THR A 138 -8.90 -0.94 -23.49
C THR A 138 -8.29 0.40 -23.90
N GLY A 139 -7.93 0.56 -25.17
CA GLY A 139 -7.26 1.77 -25.69
C GLY A 139 -8.04 3.09 -25.50
N GLY A 140 -9.30 3.02 -25.05
CA GLY A 140 -10.14 4.16 -24.69
C GLY A 140 -10.07 4.58 -23.21
N GLY A 141 -9.09 4.12 -22.43
CA GLY A 141 -8.92 4.53 -21.03
C GLY A 141 -9.83 3.82 -20.02
N LEU A 142 -10.63 2.85 -20.45
CA LEU A 142 -11.42 1.97 -19.60
C LEU A 142 -10.59 0.74 -19.23
N SER A 143 -10.28 0.62 -17.94
CA SER A 143 -9.66 -0.57 -17.38
C SER A 143 -10.70 -1.45 -16.70
N HIS A 144 -10.67 -2.74 -16.99
CA HIS A 144 -11.58 -3.70 -16.38
C HIS A 144 -10.87 -5.02 -16.07
N PHE A 145 -11.43 -5.73 -15.10
CA PHE A 145 -11.03 -7.07 -14.74
C PHE A 145 -11.69 -8.08 -15.66
N SER A 146 -10.89 -8.88 -16.36
CA SER A 146 -11.38 -9.97 -17.20
C SER A 146 -10.92 -11.31 -16.65
N PHE A 147 -11.82 -12.30 -16.70
CA PHE A 147 -11.46 -13.66 -16.29
C PHE A 147 -10.50 -14.26 -17.31
N SER A 148 -9.38 -14.79 -16.81
CA SER A 148 -8.33 -15.39 -17.63
C SER A 148 -8.11 -16.83 -17.19
N ARG A 149 -8.30 -17.80 -18.09
CA ARG A 149 -8.09 -19.21 -17.74
C ARG A 149 -6.62 -19.46 -17.44
N ARG A 150 -6.35 -20.13 -16.33
CA ARG A 150 -4.98 -20.57 -15.99
C ARG A 150 -4.45 -21.47 -17.10
N PRO A 151 -3.23 -21.27 -17.59
CA PRO A 151 -2.63 -22.17 -18.56
C PRO A 151 -2.44 -23.56 -17.95
N LEU A 152 -2.55 -24.60 -18.77
CA LEU A 152 -2.56 -25.98 -18.31
C LEU A 152 -1.35 -26.32 -17.43
N TRP A 153 -0.15 -25.81 -17.74
CA TRP A 153 1.05 -26.07 -16.94
C TRP A 153 0.95 -25.52 -15.50
N GLN A 154 0.30 -24.38 -15.28
CA GLN A 154 0.06 -23.85 -13.93
C GLN A 154 -0.92 -24.74 -13.17
N THR A 155 -1.97 -25.22 -13.85
CA THR A 155 -2.94 -26.16 -13.29
C THR A 155 -2.28 -27.48 -12.89
N LEU A 156 -1.40 -28.03 -13.73
CA LEU A 156 -0.64 -29.26 -13.41
C LEU A 156 0.23 -29.10 -12.16
N VAL A 157 0.92 -27.95 -12.04
CA VAL A 157 1.75 -27.62 -10.88
C VAL A 157 0.87 -27.46 -9.63
N LEU A 158 -0.17 -26.63 -9.67
CA LEU A 158 -1.06 -26.40 -8.54
C LEU A 158 -1.76 -27.69 -8.08
N ALA A 159 -2.22 -28.54 -8.99
CA ALA A 159 -2.76 -29.85 -8.65
C ALA A 159 -1.70 -30.77 -8.00
N GLY A 160 -0.44 -30.68 -8.45
CA GLY A 160 0.70 -31.33 -7.81
C GLY A 160 0.89 -30.85 -6.38
N GLU A 161 0.75 -29.54 -6.15
CA GLU A 161 0.84 -28.94 -4.83
C GLU A 161 -0.32 -29.36 -3.90
N VAL A 162 -1.54 -29.53 -4.42
CA VAL A 162 -2.66 -30.09 -3.63
C VAL A 162 -2.34 -31.50 -3.09
N SER A 163 -1.56 -32.28 -3.84
CA SER A 163 -1.22 -33.67 -3.48
C SER A 163 -0.35 -33.77 -2.21
N TRP A 164 0.25 -32.67 -1.75
CA TRP A 164 0.95 -32.63 -0.45
C TRP A 164 0.03 -32.98 0.72
N ILE A 165 -1.23 -32.56 0.71
CA ILE A 165 -2.20 -32.93 1.75
C ILE A 165 -2.44 -34.44 1.72
N THR A 166 -2.56 -35.03 0.53
CA THR A 166 -2.68 -36.49 0.37
C THR A 166 -1.45 -37.21 0.92
N TYR A 167 -0.24 -36.68 0.74
CA TYR A 167 0.97 -37.27 1.33
C TYR A 167 0.95 -37.21 2.87
N VAL A 168 0.50 -36.10 3.45
CA VAL A 168 0.35 -35.96 4.90
C VAL A 168 -0.70 -36.94 5.45
N LEU A 169 -1.85 -37.09 4.79
CA LEU A 169 -2.88 -38.05 5.18
C LEU A 169 -2.36 -39.50 5.13
N ASN A 170 -1.65 -39.87 4.06
CA ASN A 170 -1.06 -41.21 3.94
C ASN A 170 -0.06 -41.52 5.07
N ASP A 171 0.74 -40.54 5.49
CA ASP A 171 1.71 -40.69 6.58
C ASP A 171 1.03 -40.78 7.97
N ILE A 172 -0.07 -40.04 8.17
CA ILE A 172 -0.89 -40.16 9.39
C ILE A 172 -1.58 -41.53 9.46
N LEU A 173 -2.07 -42.04 8.33
CA LEU A 173 -2.80 -43.31 8.25
C LEU A 173 -1.90 -44.55 8.23
N LEU A 174 -0.59 -44.35 8.10
CA LEU A 174 0.41 -45.41 7.96
C LEU A 174 0.37 -46.45 9.09
N PRO A 175 0.20 -46.10 10.38
CA PRO A 175 0.12 -47.09 11.47
C PRO A 175 -1.04 -48.09 11.30
N TRP A 176 -2.17 -47.66 10.75
CA TRP A 176 -3.36 -48.50 10.56
C TRP A 176 -3.37 -49.24 9.22
N THR A 177 -2.69 -48.70 8.20
CA THR A 177 -2.81 -49.16 6.81
C THR A 177 -1.54 -49.85 6.28
N ARG A 178 -0.58 -50.19 7.16
CA ARG A 178 0.76 -50.72 6.83
C ARG A 178 0.83 -51.72 5.66
N PRO A 179 0.05 -52.81 5.59
CA PRO A 179 0.21 -53.81 4.52
C PRO A 179 -0.22 -53.32 3.14
N PHE A 180 -1.05 -52.28 3.06
CA PHE A 180 -1.58 -51.74 1.80
C PHE A 180 -0.98 -50.39 1.42
N SER A 181 -0.18 -49.80 2.32
CA SER A 181 0.31 -48.41 2.25
C SER A 181 1.07 -48.09 0.97
N SER A 182 1.93 -48.96 0.48
CA SER A 182 2.70 -48.72 -0.75
C SER A 182 1.83 -48.62 -2.00
N GLN A 183 0.71 -49.34 -2.05
CA GLN A 183 -0.17 -49.44 -3.22
C GLN A 183 -1.27 -48.36 -3.21
N TYR A 184 -2.02 -48.22 -2.11
CA TYR A 184 -3.12 -47.24 -2.07
C TYR A 184 -2.61 -45.80 -2.05
N SER A 185 -1.42 -45.56 -1.50
CA SER A 185 -0.84 -44.22 -1.44
C SER A 185 -0.51 -43.68 -2.84
N TYR A 186 -0.04 -44.51 -3.77
CA TYR A 186 0.18 -44.09 -5.15
C TYR A 186 -1.15 -43.75 -5.85
N LEU A 187 -2.13 -44.64 -5.69
CA LEU A 187 -3.45 -44.47 -6.30
C LEU A 187 -4.17 -43.23 -5.77
N SER A 188 -4.11 -42.98 -4.46
CA SER A 188 -4.74 -41.82 -3.82
C SER A 188 -4.17 -40.51 -4.33
N SER A 189 -2.84 -40.37 -4.39
CA SER A 189 -2.19 -39.16 -4.90
C SER A 189 -2.46 -38.94 -6.40
N LEU A 190 -2.46 -40.01 -7.20
CA LEU A 190 -2.81 -39.92 -8.62
C LEU A 190 -4.28 -39.49 -8.81
N LEU A 191 -5.21 -40.09 -8.05
CA LEU A 191 -6.62 -39.73 -8.10
C LEU A 191 -6.86 -38.30 -7.63
N THR A 192 -6.21 -37.85 -6.55
CA THR A 192 -6.27 -36.45 -6.11
C THR A 192 -5.79 -35.52 -7.23
N TRP A 193 -4.63 -35.82 -7.82
CA TRP A 193 -4.01 -34.99 -8.86
C TRP A 193 -4.89 -34.88 -10.11
N VAL A 194 -5.39 -36.00 -10.64
CA VAL A 194 -6.28 -36.05 -11.81
C VAL A 194 -7.60 -35.34 -11.52
N SER A 195 -8.18 -35.56 -10.33
CA SER A 195 -9.46 -34.91 -9.95
C SER A 195 -9.32 -33.39 -9.82
N ALA A 196 -8.22 -32.91 -9.24
CA ALA A 196 -7.94 -31.48 -9.14
C ALA A 196 -7.75 -30.83 -10.51
N ILE A 197 -7.02 -31.49 -11.43
CA ILE A 197 -6.86 -31.03 -12.83
C ILE A 197 -8.22 -30.99 -13.53
N TYR A 198 -9.02 -32.05 -13.39
CA TYR A 198 -10.32 -32.14 -14.03
C TYR A 198 -11.24 -31.02 -13.57
N ILE A 199 -11.33 -30.76 -12.27
CA ILE A 199 -12.20 -29.71 -11.71
C ILE A 199 -11.77 -28.31 -12.17
N GLU A 200 -10.48 -28.03 -12.15
CA GLU A 200 -9.97 -26.73 -12.59
C GLU A 200 -10.15 -26.53 -14.09
N SER A 201 -9.98 -27.59 -14.90
CA SER A 201 -10.10 -27.52 -16.36
C SER A 201 -11.55 -27.49 -16.84
N ALA A 202 -12.43 -28.25 -16.20
CA ALA A 202 -13.85 -28.34 -16.56
C ALA A 202 -14.66 -27.16 -16.01
N SER A 203 -14.33 -26.73 -14.79
CA SER A 203 -15.07 -25.69 -14.07
C SER A 203 -14.13 -24.79 -13.25
N PRO A 204 -13.35 -23.89 -13.87
CA PRO A 204 -12.52 -22.94 -13.13
C PRO A 204 -13.39 -21.96 -12.32
N TYR A 205 -12.90 -21.47 -11.18
CA TYR A 205 -13.67 -20.53 -10.37
C TYR A 205 -13.71 -19.15 -11.02
N MET A 206 -14.91 -18.64 -11.27
CA MET A 206 -15.14 -17.31 -11.81
C MET A 206 -15.58 -16.37 -10.69
N ALA A 207 -14.94 -15.20 -10.58
CA ALA A 207 -15.35 -14.18 -9.64
C ALA A 207 -16.78 -13.71 -9.97
N GLN A 208 -17.61 -13.56 -8.93
CA GLN A 208 -18.98 -13.08 -9.08
C GLN A 208 -19.07 -11.69 -8.48
N ALA A 209 -19.51 -10.72 -9.28
CA ALA A 209 -19.83 -9.38 -8.81
C ALA A 209 -21.35 -9.22 -8.89
N THR A 210 -21.99 -8.97 -7.76
CA THR A 210 -23.42 -8.65 -7.69
C THR A 210 -23.55 -7.16 -7.42
N VAL A 211 -24.32 -6.46 -8.27
CA VAL A 211 -24.61 -5.04 -8.08
C VAL A 211 -25.94 -4.96 -7.33
N SER A 212 -25.92 -4.41 -6.13
CA SER A 212 -27.11 -4.16 -5.33
C SER A 212 -26.91 -2.85 -4.60
N THR A 213 -27.74 -1.86 -4.85
CA THR A 213 -27.69 -0.57 -4.17
C THR A 213 -28.63 -0.60 -2.97
N ASN A 214 -28.04 -0.70 -1.77
CA ASN A 214 -28.76 -0.52 -0.52
C ASN A 214 -28.15 0.66 0.22
N CYS A 215 -28.90 1.75 0.32
CA CYS A 215 -28.47 2.98 0.96
C CYS A 215 -29.20 3.16 2.29
N SER A 216 -28.45 3.37 3.36
CA SER A 216 -28.99 3.77 4.66
C SER A 216 -28.65 5.24 4.92
N ILE A 217 -29.61 5.98 5.46
CA ILE A 217 -29.36 7.36 5.90
C ILE A 217 -28.63 7.28 7.23
N VAL A 218 -27.34 7.65 7.25
CA VAL A 218 -26.54 7.66 8.48
C VAL A 218 -26.86 8.90 9.31
N SER A 219 -26.87 10.08 8.68
CA SER A 219 -27.46 11.31 9.24
C SER A 219 -27.55 12.40 8.17
N PHE A 220 -28.34 13.44 8.42
CA PHE A 220 -28.46 14.60 7.53
C PHE A 220 -27.12 15.31 7.26
N MET A 221 -26.16 15.26 8.20
CA MET A 221 -24.83 15.88 8.05
C MET A 221 -23.76 14.93 7.50
N ARG A 222 -23.91 13.61 7.67
CA ARG A 222 -22.94 12.60 7.18
C ARG A 222 -23.32 12.00 5.81
N GLY A 223 -24.56 12.20 5.37
CA GLY A 223 -25.06 11.67 4.10
C GLY A 223 -25.57 10.23 4.19
N LEU A 224 -25.59 9.57 3.04
CA LEU A 224 -26.05 8.19 2.85
C LEU A 224 -24.85 7.24 2.85
N GLU A 225 -24.95 6.12 3.56
CA GLU A 225 -24.03 4.99 3.41
C GLU A 225 -24.67 3.97 2.47
N CYS A 226 -24.11 3.84 1.28
CA CYS A 226 -24.61 2.96 0.24
C CYS A 226 -23.65 1.79 0.04
N THR A 227 -24.13 0.57 0.27
CA THR A 227 -23.49 -0.63 -0.25
C THR A 227 -23.98 -0.81 -1.69
N SER A 228 -23.08 -0.73 -2.68
CA SER A 228 -23.43 -0.79 -4.11
C SER A 228 -23.27 -2.18 -4.74
N GLY A 229 -22.76 -3.16 -4.00
CA GLY A 229 -22.60 -4.53 -4.47
C GLY A 229 -21.64 -5.37 -3.62
N ASP A 230 -21.63 -6.69 -3.88
CA ASP A 230 -20.72 -7.67 -3.28
C ASP A 230 -19.86 -8.32 -4.37
N ILE A 231 -18.54 -8.37 -4.16
CA ILE A 231 -17.57 -8.99 -5.08
C ILE A 231 -16.96 -10.20 -4.40
N ARG A 232 -17.28 -11.40 -4.90
CA ARG A 232 -16.75 -12.67 -4.41
C ARG A 232 -15.64 -13.17 -5.32
N ILE A 233 -14.39 -13.04 -4.84
CA ILE A 233 -13.18 -13.44 -5.57
C ILE A 233 -12.80 -14.92 -5.33
N GLY A 234 -13.23 -15.49 -4.20
CA GLY A 234 -12.97 -16.88 -3.83
C GLY A 234 -14.15 -17.55 -3.11
N SER A 235 -14.12 -18.89 -3.04
CA SER A 235 -15.21 -19.67 -2.44
C SER A 235 -14.70 -20.71 -1.43
N LEU A 236 -15.16 -20.58 -0.18
CA LEU A 236 -14.94 -21.59 0.88
C LEU A 236 -15.63 -22.92 0.54
N GLN A 237 -16.74 -22.89 -0.21
CA GLN A 237 -17.42 -24.10 -0.67
C GLN A 237 -16.51 -24.90 -1.60
N ARG A 238 -15.83 -24.24 -2.54
CA ARG A 238 -14.87 -24.89 -3.46
C ARG A 238 -13.65 -25.43 -2.72
N THR A 239 -13.14 -24.69 -1.73
CA THR A 239 -12.10 -25.17 -0.83
C THR A 239 -12.52 -26.47 -0.11
N GLY A 240 -13.75 -26.50 0.41
CA GLY A 240 -14.33 -27.70 1.03
C GLY A 240 -14.45 -28.88 0.08
N VAL A 241 -14.86 -28.65 -1.18
CA VAL A 241 -14.95 -29.70 -2.21
C VAL A 241 -13.58 -30.30 -2.51
N LEU A 242 -12.55 -29.47 -2.70
CA LEU A 242 -11.19 -29.94 -2.98
C LEU A 242 -10.61 -30.72 -1.79
N LEU A 243 -10.84 -30.28 -0.55
CA LEU A 243 -10.46 -31.02 0.66
C LEU A 243 -11.21 -32.36 0.76
N LEU A 244 -12.51 -32.37 0.44
CA LEU A 244 -13.31 -33.59 0.43
C LEU A 244 -12.76 -34.58 -0.60
N ILE A 245 -12.32 -34.13 -1.77
CA ILE A 245 -11.71 -34.98 -2.81
C ILE A 245 -10.40 -35.59 -2.33
N VAL A 246 -9.56 -34.82 -1.63
CA VAL A 246 -8.34 -35.35 -1.01
C VAL A 246 -8.68 -36.47 -0.02
N GLY A 247 -9.71 -36.28 0.81
CA GLY A 247 -10.18 -37.31 1.75
C GLY A 247 -10.78 -38.54 1.05
N THR A 248 -11.73 -38.34 0.13
CA THR A 248 -12.43 -39.43 -0.55
C THR A 248 -11.51 -40.23 -1.47
N SER A 249 -10.60 -39.59 -2.20
CA SER A 249 -9.59 -40.29 -3.02
C SER A 249 -8.70 -41.19 -2.18
N THR A 250 -8.36 -40.78 -0.95
CA THR A 250 -7.61 -41.60 0.01
C THR A 250 -8.42 -42.82 0.45
N VAL A 251 -9.68 -42.63 0.86
CA VAL A 251 -10.57 -43.71 1.32
C VAL A 251 -10.88 -44.70 0.20
N VAL A 252 -11.26 -44.22 -0.98
CA VAL A 252 -11.60 -45.06 -2.14
C VAL A 252 -10.39 -45.89 -2.58
N SER A 253 -9.20 -45.30 -2.61
CA SER A 253 -7.97 -46.03 -2.94
C SER A 253 -7.67 -47.13 -1.93
N TYR A 254 -7.85 -46.84 -0.64
CA TYR A 254 -7.64 -47.83 0.42
C TYR A 254 -8.63 -48.99 0.31
N VAL A 255 -9.93 -48.70 0.17
CA VAL A 255 -10.97 -49.73 0.03
C VAL A 255 -10.76 -50.55 -1.24
N GLY A 256 -10.41 -49.91 -2.36
CA GLY A 256 -10.11 -50.60 -3.62
C GLY A 256 -8.95 -51.60 -3.49
N VAL A 257 -7.85 -51.20 -2.86
CA VAL A 257 -6.70 -52.09 -2.61
C VAL A 257 -7.03 -53.18 -1.58
N ALA A 258 -7.80 -52.86 -0.55
CA ALA A 258 -8.24 -53.83 0.45
C ALA A 258 -9.21 -54.88 -0.13
N LEU A 259 -10.07 -54.51 -1.08
CA LEU A 259 -10.94 -55.44 -1.80
C LEU A 259 -10.15 -56.27 -2.82
N ALA A 260 -9.24 -55.64 -3.59
CA ALA A 260 -8.41 -56.33 -4.57
C ALA A 260 -7.44 -57.34 -3.93
N SER A 261 -6.97 -57.08 -2.70
CA SER A 261 -6.17 -58.03 -1.93
C SER A 261 -7.00 -59.21 -1.41
N LYS A 262 -8.23 -58.98 -0.93
CA LYS A 262 -9.17 -60.06 -0.58
C LYS A 262 -9.56 -60.94 -1.76
N LEU A 263 -9.62 -60.36 -2.96
CA LEU A 263 -9.91 -61.07 -4.22
C LEU A 263 -8.68 -61.75 -4.85
N GLY A 264 -7.52 -61.72 -4.18
CA GLY A 264 -6.28 -62.38 -4.64
C GLY A 264 -5.55 -61.69 -5.80
N ALA A 265 -6.01 -60.51 -6.23
CA ALA A 265 -5.40 -59.76 -7.34
C ALA A 265 -4.22 -58.89 -6.91
N ALA A 266 -4.18 -58.44 -5.65
CA ALA A 266 -3.07 -57.66 -5.12
C ALA A 266 -2.04 -58.56 -4.43
N ARG A 267 -0.79 -58.53 -4.91
CA ARG A 267 0.33 -59.23 -4.26
C ARG A 267 0.56 -58.66 -2.87
N HIS A 268 0.52 -59.52 -1.84
CA HIS A 268 1.02 -59.18 -0.52
C HIS A 268 2.49 -58.79 -0.64
N THR A 269 2.82 -57.54 -0.34
CA THR A 269 4.22 -57.14 -0.15
C THR A 269 4.66 -57.69 1.20
N TYR A 270 5.72 -58.50 1.21
CA TYR A 270 6.29 -59.09 2.41
C TYR A 270 6.62 -57.97 3.43
N GLN A 271 6.27 -58.19 4.70
CA GLN A 271 6.57 -57.26 5.78
C GLN A 271 8.09 -57.17 5.96
N VAL A 272 8.65 -56.01 5.63
CA VAL A 272 10.04 -55.68 5.96
C VAL A 272 10.12 -55.55 7.49
N PRO A 273 11.11 -56.19 8.16
CA PRO A 273 11.28 -56.02 9.59
C PRO A 273 11.53 -54.54 9.93
N PRO A 274 10.90 -54.01 10.99
CA PRO A 274 10.96 -52.59 11.29
C PRO A 274 12.39 -52.13 11.59
N ASN A 275 12.74 -50.95 11.09
CA ASN A 275 14.04 -50.32 11.29
C ASN A 275 13.88 -49.14 12.25
N VAL A 276 14.61 -49.13 13.37
CA VAL A 276 14.53 -48.06 14.39
C VAL A 276 15.04 -46.70 13.88
N LEU A 277 15.85 -46.70 12.81
CA LEU A 277 16.52 -45.52 12.27
C LEU A 277 15.75 -44.84 11.12
N LEU A 278 14.82 -45.54 10.46
CA LEU A 278 14.08 -44.99 9.34
C LEU A 278 12.81 -44.31 9.83
N ALA A 279 12.44 -43.19 9.20
CA ALA A 279 11.12 -42.61 9.38
C ALA A 279 10.05 -43.56 8.81
N SER A 280 8.82 -43.47 9.33
CA SER A 280 7.68 -44.27 8.89
C SER A 280 7.44 -44.21 7.38
N THR A 281 7.63 -43.02 6.79
CA THR A 281 7.53 -42.80 5.35
C THR A 281 8.63 -43.51 4.56
N SER A 282 9.87 -43.45 5.03
CA SER A 282 10.99 -44.17 4.41
C SER A 282 10.80 -45.68 4.45
N GLU A 283 10.36 -46.22 5.59
CA GLU A 283 10.11 -47.66 5.75
C GLU A 283 8.98 -48.17 4.84
N ALA A 284 7.91 -47.38 4.67
CA ALA A 284 6.74 -47.83 3.91
C ALA A 284 6.85 -47.62 2.38
N PHE A 285 7.65 -46.66 1.91
CA PHE A 285 7.63 -46.23 0.51
C PHE A 285 8.92 -46.50 -0.27
N LEU A 286 10.04 -46.75 0.39
CA LEU A 286 11.28 -47.11 -0.30
C LEU A 286 11.21 -48.55 -0.82
N ALA A 287 11.75 -48.76 -2.02
CA ALA A 287 11.87 -50.08 -2.62
C ALA A 287 13.05 -50.83 -1.98
N HIS A 288 12.82 -52.08 -1.63
CA HIS A 288 13.85 -52.99 -1.14
C HIS A 288 14.14 -54.08 -2.19
N PRO A 289 15.41 -54.46 -2.40
CA PRO A 289 15.75 -55.58 -3.25
C PRO A 289 15.19 -56.89 -2.66
N VAL A 290 14.65 -57.75 -3.54
CA VAL A 290 13.91 -58.98 -3.20
C VAL A 290 14.66 -59.93 -2.24
N ASN A 291 16.00 -59.86 -2.22
CA ASN A 291 16.86 -60.74 -1.42
C ASN A 291 17.61 -60.05 -0.27
N ASN A 292 17.53 -58.72 -0.10
CA ASN A 292 18.26 -57.96 0.93
C ASN A 292 17.42 -56.80 1.49
N PHE A 293 16.58 -57.10 2.49
CA PHE A 293 15.68 -56.13 3.11
C PHE A 293 16.37 -55.07 3.99
N SER A 294 17.67 -55.23 4.24
CA SER A 294 18.49 -54.35 5.07
C SER A 294 19.34 -53.36 4.28
N SER A 295 19.41 -53.44 2.95
CA SER A 295 20.27 -52.56 2.16
C SER A 295 19.54 -51.32 1.64
N LEU A 296 20.10 -50.14 1.88
CA LEU A 296 19.71 -48.87 1.25
C LEU A 296 20.86 -48.28 0.44
N ASP A 297 20.53 -47.69 -0.71
CA ASP A 297 21.47 -46.92 -1.51
C ASP A 297 21.67 -45.51 -0.93
N ALA A 298 22.79 -44.85 -1.29
CA ALA A 298 23.07 -43.50 -0.80
C ALA A 298 21.97 -42.49 -1.14
N ALA A 299 21.31 -42.64 -2.30
CA ALA A 299 20.17 -41.81 -2.67
C ALA A 299 19.00 -41.97 -1.68
N ALA A 300 18.61 -43.20 -1.33
CA ALA A 300 17.55 -43.45 -0.36
C ALA A 300 17.92 -43.10 1.07
N CYS A 301 19.20 -43.20 1.45
CA CYS A 301 19.71 -42.68 2.71
C CYS A 301 19.49 -41.15 2.78
N VAL A 302 19.93 -40.39 1.77
CA VAL A 302 19.78 -38.93 1.73
C VAL A 302 18.31 -38.53 1.71
N MET A 303 17.47 -39.22 0.92
CA MET A 303 16.01 -39.00 0.93
C MET A 303 15.39 -39.21 2.32
N SER A 304 15.92 -40.17 3.09
CA SER A 304 15.48 -40.48 4.46
C SER A 304 16.09 -39.56 5.53
N GLY A 305 16.86 -38.54 5.16
CA GLY A 305 17.54 -37.64 6.10
C GLY A 305 18.77 -38.25 6.77
N ILE A 306 19.39 -39.26 6.13
CA ILE A 306 20.63 -39.90 6.60
C ILE A 306 21.72 -39.59 5.59
N LEU A 307 22.74 -38.84 6.00
CA LEU A 307 23.86 -38.44 5.16
C LEU A 307 25.01 -39.43 5.30
N PRO A 308 25.40 -40.12 4.21
CA PRO A 308 26.53 -41.03 4.24
C PRO A 308 27.88 -40.30 4.16
N TYR A 309 28.81 -40.69 5.02
CA TYR A 309 30.21 -40.24 5.04
C TYR A 309 31.14 -41.45 5.27
N GLY A 310 31.58 -42.07 4.17
CA GLY A 310 32.39 -43.29 4.22
C GLY A 310 31.62 -44.43 4.91
N ASN A 311 32.15 -44.95 6.02
CA ASN A 311 31.51 -45.99 6.84
C ASN A 311 30.55 -45.44 7.91
N SER A 312 30.48 -44.11 8.06
CA SER A 312 29.62 -43.44 9.02
C SER A 312 28.35 -42.92 8.34
N LEU A 313 27.21 -43.06 9.00
CA LEU A 313 25.93 -42.49 8.61
C LEU A 313 25.53 -41.42 9.63
N PHE A 314 25.24 -40.21 9.19
CA PHE A 314 24.75 -39.12 10.04
C PHE A 314 23.26 -38.92 9.84
N ASP A 315 22.45 -39.14 10.87
CA ASP A 315 21.02 -38.88 10.82
C ASP A 315 20.71 -37.43 11.26
N ILE A 316 20.22 -36.61 10.33
CA ILE A 316 19.91 -35.20 10.58
C ILE A 316 18.68 -35.01 11.47
N LYS A 317 17.80 -36.02 11.56
CA LYS A 317 16.54 -35.96 12.31
C LYS A 317 16.79 -36.09 13.81
N ILE A 318 17.72 -36.97 14.18
CA ILE A 318 18.09 -37.25 15.58
C ILE A 318 19.46 -36.69 15.98
N TRP A 319 20.21 -36.12 15.03
CA TRP A 319 21.57 -35.58 15.22
C TRP A 319 22.56 -36.62 15.79
N VAL A 320 22.53 -37.85 15.27
CA VAL A 320 23.39 -38.95 15.71
C VAL A 320 24.17 -39.54 14.53
N THR A 321 25.46 -39.81 14.76
CA THR A 321 26.31 -40.58 13.83
C THR A 321 26.38 -42.04 14.27
N PHE A 322 26.20 -42.98 13.35
CA PHE A 322 26.39 -44.41 13.61
C PHE A 322 27.19 -45.07 12.48
N GLN A 323 27.86 -46.18 12.80
CA GLN A 323 28.65 -46.95 11.84
C GLN A 323 27.76 -47.96 11.13
N SER A 324 27.88 -48.08 9.80
CA SER A 324 27.15 -49.05 9.00
C SER A 324 28.10 -49.84 8.09
N LYS A 325 27.76 -51.11 7.84
CA LYS A 325 28.56 -51.99 6.98
C LYS A 325 28.24 -51.67 5.51
N LEU A 326 29.27 -51.35 4.75
CA LEU A 326 29.20 -51.09 3.32
C LEU A 326 29.12 -52.42 2.55
N ILE A 327 28.08 -52.64 1.75
CA ILE A 327 27.87 -53.88 0.96
C ILE A 327 28.32 -53.70 -0.50
N GLY A 328 28.36 -52.46 -1.01
CA GLY A 328 28.74 -52.10 -2.37
C GLY A 328 29.05 -50.60 -2.50
N PRO A 329 29.13 -50.02 -3.71
CA PRO A 329 29.46 -48.61 -3.89
C PRO A 329 28.38 -47.73 -3.26
N LEU A 330 28.67 -47.20 -2.06
CA LEU A 330 27.76 -46.35 -1.29
C LEU A 330 26.38 -47.00 -1.00
N THR A 331 26.34 -48.33 -0.84
CA THR A 331 25.17 -49.08 -0.36
C THR A 331 25.40 -49.59 1.06
N TYR A 332 24.45 -49.29 1.95
CA TYR A 332 24.57 -49.45 3.39
C TYR A 332 23.61 -50.50 3.93
N CYS A 333 24.12 -51.37 4.81
CA CYS A 333 23.29 -52.33 5.54
C CYS A 333 22.75 -51.71 6.84
N LEU A 334 21.50 -51.30 6.86
CA LEU A 334 20.80 -50.98 8.11
C LEU A 334 20.35 -52.28 8.77
N LEU A 335 20.85 -52.56 9.98
CA LEU A 335 20.41 -53.75 10.70
C LEU A 335 18.93 -53.61 11.06
N PRO A 336 18.10 -54.63 10.75
CA PRO A 336 16.72 -54.67 11.21
C PRO A 336 16.69 -54.66 12.74
N ALA A 337 15.62 -54.10 13.32
CA ALA A 337 15.36 -54.21 14.74
C ALA A 337 14.86 -55.62 15.07
N SER A 338 15.73 -56.63 14.91
CA SER A 338 15.45 -58.00 15.31
C SER A 338 15.87 -58.21 16.76
N LEU A 339 14.91 -58.54 17.62
CA LEU A 339 15.20 -59.07 18.94
C LEU A 339 15.44 -60.58 18.78
N ASP A 340 16.68 -60.96 18.45
CA ASP A 340 17.04 -62.36 18.20
C ASP A 340 17.14 -63.12 19.54
N ILE A 341 16.01 -63.66 20.01
CA ILE A 341 15.99 -64.53 21.20
C ILE A 341 16.55 -65.89 20.80
N ARG A 342 17.87 -66.04 20.86
CA ARG A 342 18.53 -67.33 20.64
C ARG A 342 18.40 -68.20 21.90
N PRO A 343 17.82 -69.42 21.82
CA PRO A 343 17.90 -70.36 22.92
C PRO A 343 19.37 -70.72 23.13
N LEU A 344 19.91 -70.36 24.30
CA LEU A 344 21.30 -70.66 24.65
C LEU A 344 21.45 -72.15 24.95
N GLU A 345 22.55 -72.75 24.49
CA GLU A 345 22.95 -74.09 24.89
C GLU A 345 23.10 -74.17 26.43
N PRO A 346 22.63 -75.22 27.11
CA PRO A 346 22.59 -75.27 28.58
C PRO A 346 23.96 -75.06 29.25
N GLY A 347 25.05 -75.47 28.58
CA GLY A 347 26.43 -75.31 29.05
C GLY A 347 26.90 -73.85 29.03
N GLU A 348 26.57 -73.10 27.99
CA GLU A 348 26.92 -71.69 27.84
C GLU A 348 26.05 -70.79 28.71
N ALA A 349 24.80 -71.17 28.98
CA ALA A 349 23.93 -70.48 29.94
C ALA A 349 24.53 -70.53 31.36
N LYS A 350 25.11 -71.67 31.75
CA LYS A 350 25.81 -71.84 33.04
C LYS A 350 27.11 -71.05 33.11
N ARG A 351 27.87 -70.98 32.00
CA ARG A 351 29.13 -70.24 31.92
C ARG A 351 28.91 -68.73 31.94
N ARG A 352 27.92 -68.21 31.18
CA ARG A 352 27.53 -66.80 31.22
C ARG A 352 26.94 -66.41 32.57
N ARG A 353 26.14 -67.26 33.23
CA ARG A 353 25.69 -67.03 34.63
C ARG A 353 26.83 -66.81 35.61
N ARG A 354 27.97 -67.50 35.43
CA ARG A 354 29.15 -67.35 36.30
C ARG A 354 30.01 -66.14 35.94
N ALA A 355 30.06 -65.75 34.66
CA ALA A 355 30.80 -64.58 34.20
C ALA A 355 30.06 -63.24 34.44
N PHE A 356 28.74 -63.26 34.65
CA PHE A 356 27.91 -62.08 34.89
C PHE A 356 27.83 -61.67 36.37
N HIS A 357 28.91 -61.87 37.13
CA HIS A 357 29.05 -61.29 38.48
C HIS A 357 29.55 -59.83 38.46
N THR A 358 29.69 -59.20 37.29
CA THR A 358 29.63 -57.75 37.18
C THR A 358 28.16 -57.33 37.10
N PRO A 359 27.62 -56.56 38.05
CA PRO A 359 26.21 -56.19 38.05
C PRO A 359 25.95 -55.19 36.93
N THR A 360 25.61 -55.67 35.74
CA THR A 360 24.80 -54.85 34.85
C THR A 360 23.40 -54.88 35.43
N GLN A 361 23.05 -53.82 36.16
CA GLN A 361 21.71 -53.65 36.72
C GLN A 361 20.68 -53.88 35.62
N PRO A 362 19.72 -54.81 35.78
CA PRO A 362 18.56 -54.83 34.90
C PRO A 362 17.89 -53.47 35.08
N LYS A 363 17.85 -52.65 34.01
CA LYS A 363 17.08 -51.39 34.05
C LYS A 363 15.67 -51.77 34.50
N SER A 364 15.29 -51.34 35.69
CA SER A 364 14.04 -51.72 36.33
C SER A 364 12.88 -51.46 35.37
N PRO A 365 11.88 -52.36 35.24
CA PRO A 365 10.67 -52.07 34.48
C PRO A 365 9.97 -50.80 35.01
N PHE A 366 10.22 -50.44 36.27
CA PHE A 366 9.84 -49.15 36.85
C PHE A 366 10.50 -47.97 36.12
N ASN A 367 11.81 -48.03 35.82
CA ASN A 367 12.53 -46.97 35.12
C ASN A 367 12.02 -46.78 33.67
N ILE A 368 11.65 -47.86 32.99
CA ILE A 368 11.07 -47.77 31.64
C ILE A 368 9.67 -47.15 31.69
N ARG A 369 8.85 -47.55 32.67
CA ARG A 369 7.50 -47.00 32.87
C ARG A 369 7.53 -45.54 33.32
N THR A 370 8.45 -45.15 34.21
CA THR A 370 8.61 -43.76 34.63
C THR A 370 9.12 -42.88 33.49
N VAL A 371 10.07 -43.34 32.68
CA VAL A 371 10.50 -42.62 31.47
C VAL A 371 9.35 -42.48 30.46
N GLY A 372 8.53 -43.52 30.27
CA GLY A 372 7.34 -43.47 29.43
C GLY A 372 6.29 -42.47 29.92
N LEU A 373 6.03 -42.46 31.24
CA LEU A 373 5.12 -41.50 31.88
C LEU A 373 5.63 -40.05 31.80
N LEU A 374 6.93 -39.84 32.04
CA LEU A 374 7.57 -38.53 31.88
C LEU A 374 7.51 -38.04 30.42
N GLY A 375 7.72 -38.95 29.46
CA GLY A 375 7.57 -38.65 28.04
C GLY A 375 6.13 -38.29 27.66
N LEU A 376 5.13 -39.00 28.20
CA LEU A 376 3.72 -38.66 28.01
C LEU A 376 3.37 -37.29 28.62
N PHE A 377 3.85 -37.02 29.84
CA PHE A 377 3.66 -35.72 30.49
C PHE A 377 4.31 -34.59 29.70
N TYR A 378 5.52 -34.82 29.16
CA TYR A 378 6.18 -33.87 28.26
C TYR A 378 5.36 -33.61 27.00
N MET A 379 4.83 -34.65 26.34
CA MET A 379 4.00 -34.49 25.14
C MET A 379 2.71 -33.72 25.42
N VAL A 380 1.98 -34.09 26.48
CA VAL A 380 0.75 -33.38 26.87
C VAL A 380 1.05 -31.95 27.28
N GLY A 381 2.13 -31.74 28.05
CA GLY A 381 2.60 -30.41 28.45
C GLY A 381 2.99 -29.55 27.24
N ALA A 382 3.71 -30.11 26.27
CA ALA A 382 4.09 -29.41 25.05
C ALA A 382 2.89 -28.99 24.20
N VAL A 383 1.90 -29.89 24.04
CA VAL A 383 0.64 -29.57 23.34
C VAL A 383 -0.15 -28.49 24.10
N GLY A 384 -0.27 -28.63 25.42
CA GLY A 384 -0.95 -27.65 26.28
C GLY A 384 -0.28 -26.28 26.23
N LEU A 385 1.05 -26.23 26.36
CA LEU A 385 1.83 -24.99 26.24
C LEU A 385 1.71 -24.36 24.85
N SER A 386 1.69 -25.17 23.78
CA SER A 386 1.49 -24.66 22.41
C SER A 386 0.10 -24.04 22.25
N PHE A 387 -0.94 -24.68 22.80
CA PHE A 387 -2.30 -24.13 22.79
C PHE A 387 -2.40 -22.84 23.62
N ILE A 388 -1.81 -22.81 24.82
CA ILE A 388 -1.77 -21.62 25.68
C ILE A 388 -1.02 -20.49 24.96
N PHE A 389 0.12 -20.78 24.34
CA PHE A 389 0.88 -19.80 23.56
C PHE A 389 0.04 -19.20 22.43
N LEU A 390 -0.66 -20.02 21.64
CA LEU A 390 -1.55 -19.54 20.58
C LEU A 390 -2.75 -18.76 21.13
N SER A 391 -3.33 -19.18 22.26
CA SER A 391 -4.45 -18.50 22.91
C SER A 391 -4.06 -17.12 23.42
N ILE A 392 -2.86 -16.98 24.01
CA ILE A 392 -2.33 -15.69 24.49
C ILE A 392 -1.92 -14.83 23.29
N SER A 393 -1.24 -15.41 22.30
CA SER A 393 -0.75 -14.67 21.13
C SER A 393 -1.88 -14.20 20.21
N ARG A 394 -3.08 -14.78 20.31
CA ARG A 394 -4.25 -14.42 19.51
C ARG A 394 -4.57 -12.92 19.55
N THR A 395 -4.49 -12.29 20.73
CA THR A 395 -4.79 -10.86 20.89
C THR A 395 -3.69 -9.96 20.33
N THR A 396 -2.45 -10.45 20.33
CA THR A 396 -1.26 -9.72 19.86
C THR A 396 -1.09 -9.83 18.35
N LEU A 397 -1.39 -11.00 17.77
CA LEU A 397 -1.30 -11.30 16.34
C LEU A 397 -2.60 -11.02 15.59
N GLU A 398 -3.53 -10.26 16.18
CA GLU A 398 -4.78 -9.88 15.50
C GLU A 398 -4.57 -8.88 14.35
N ASN A 399 -3.49 -8.10 14.41
CA ASN A 399 -3.11 -7.13 13.39
C ASN A 399 -1.60 -7.15 13.10
N ASP A 400 -1.23 -6.61 11.94
CA ASP A 400 0.14 -6.61 11.43
C ASP A 400 1.10 -5.72 12.25
N PHE A 401 0.57 -4.72 12.95
CA PHE A 401 1.36 -3.85 13.81
C PHE A 401 1.83 -4.56 15.09
N VAL A 402 1.29 -5.75 15.38
CA VAL A 402 1.53 -6.48 16.64
C VAL A 402 1.11 -5.60 17.84
N TRP A 403 0.10 -4.75 17.64
CA TRP A 403 -0.38 -3.78 18.62
C TRP A 403 -1.76 -4.19 19.10
N VAL A 404 -1.84 -4.72 20.33
CA VAL A 404 -3.09 -5.15 20.96
C VAL A 404 -4.12 -4.01 20.94
N GLY A 405 -5.32 -4.27 20.41
CA GLY A 405 -6.43 -3.31 20.38
C GLY A 405 -6.45 -2.35 19.18
N PHE A 406 -5.49 -2.41 18.24
CA PHE A 406 -5.45 -1.50 17.09
C PHE A 406 -6.69 -1.58 16.17
N LYS A 407 -7.35 -2.74 16.12
CA LYS A 407 -8.50 -3.01 15.25
C LYS A 407 -9.77 -2.26 15.66
N GLN A 408 -9.88 -1.84 16.91
CA GLN A 408 -10.91 -0.90 17.32
C GLN A 408 -10.52 0.42 16.66
N ALA A 409 -11.28 0.87 15.65
CA ALA A 409 -11.00 2.04 14.79
C ALA A 409 -10.60 3.33 15.55
N GLU A 410 -10.82 3.34 16.86
CA GLU A 410 -10.31 4.24 17.88
C GLU A 410 -8.81 4.54 17.77
N VAL A 411 -7.93 3.54 17.68
CA VAL A 411 -6.47 3.79 17.81
C VAL A 411 -5.93 4.52 16.58
N GLN A 412 -6.29 4.07 15.38
CA GLN A 412 -5.86 4.72 14.15
C GLN A 412 -6.40 6.15 14.04
N VAL A 413 -7.68 6.36 14.37
CA VAL A 413 -8.30 7.69 14.32
C VAL A 413 -7.70 8.61 15.39
N PHE A 414 -7.48 8.10 16.61
CA PHE A 414 -6.80 8.82 17.68
C PHE A 414 -5.40 9.24 17.26
N LEU A 415 -4.57 8.32 16.74
CA LEU A 415 -3.23 8.65 16.26
C LEU A 415 -3.27 9.69 15.15
N SER A 416 -4.20 9.53 14.19
CA SER A 416 -4.38 10.48 13.10
C SER A 416 -4.74 11.88 13.60
N ASN A 417 -5.71 11.98 14.52
CA ASN A 417 -6.10 13.26 15.12
C ASN A 417 -4.99 13.87 15.97
N TRP A 418 -4.27 13.03 16.71
CA TRP A 418 -3.10 13.44 17.50
C TRP A 418 -2.03 14.07 16.60
N PHE A 419 -1.66 13.40 15.49
CA PHE A 419 -0.70 13.93 14.54
C PHE A 419 -1.23 15.23 13.91
N ASN A 420 -2.48 15.24 13.44
CA ASN A 420 -3.10 16.41 12.83
C ASN A 420 -3.13 17.64 13.76
N LEU A 421 -3.31 17.43 15.07
CA LEU A 421 -3.26 18.49 16.06
C LEU A 421 -1.82 18.93 16.33
N ASN A 422 -0.91 18.00 16.62
CA ASN A 422 0.46 18.34 17.00
C ASN A 422 1.27 18.95 15.85
N LEU A 423 1.06 18.51 14.61
CA LEU A 423 1.71 19.09 13.43
C LEU A 423 1.28 20.55 13.17
N GLN A 424 0.12 20.98 13.64
CA GLN A 424 -0.27 22.40 13.59
C GLN A 424 0.36 23.25 14.69
N MET A 425 0.86 22.61 15.75
CA MET A 425 1.40 23.31 16.92
C MET A 425 2.91 23.30 16.97
N ALA A 426 3.58 22.25 16.48
CA ALA A 426 5.03 22.04 16.66
C ALA A 426 5.70 21.45 15.42
N SER A 427 6.84 22.04 15.04
CA SER A 427 7.76 21.54 14.01
C SER A 427 9.21 21.73 14.50
N PRO A 428 10.01 20.67 14.77
CA PRO A 428 9.66 19.25 14.66
C PRO A 428 8.74 18.76 15.79
N THR A 429 8.06 17.64 15.55
CA THR A 429 7.28 16.94 16.58
C THR A 429 8.20 16.38 17.67
N LEU A 430 7.85 16.62 18.92
CA LEU A 430 8.62 16.14 20.08
C LEU A 430 8.31 14.65 20.33
N ASN A 431 9.33 13.91 20.80
CA ASN A 431 9.15 12.55 21.29
C ASN A 431 8.14 12.55 22.43
N PHE A 432 7.20 11.61 22.39
CA PHE A 432 6.15 11.49 23.40
C PHE A 432 5.81 10.03 23.64
N GLN A 433 5.22 9.77 24.81
CA GLN A 433 4.65 8.47 25.14
C GLN A 433 3.13 8.56 25.00
N VAL A 434 2.57 7.72 24.13
CA VAL A 434 1.14 7.71 23.80
C VAL A 434 0.25 7.44 25.02
N ASN A 435 0.76 6.70 26.02
CA ASN A 435 0.05 6.37 27.26
C ASN A 435 0.07 7.50 28.31
N SER A 436 0.67 8.66 28.02
CA SER A 436 0.61 9.81 28.93
C SER A 436 -0.72 10.54 28.79
N GLY A 437 -1.41 10.75 29.91
CA GLY A 437 -2.74 11.38 29.94
C GLY A 437 -2.81 12.79 29.34
N GLY A 438 -1.68 13.52 29.30
CA GLY A 438 -1.58 14.83 28.63
C GLY A 438 -1.70 14.78 27.11
N TYR A 439 -1.68 13.58 26.51
CA TYR A 439 -1.85 13.35 25.07
C TYR A 439 -3.14 12.59 24.74
N GLY A 440 -4.05 12.44 25.70
CA GLY A 440 -5.36 11.84 25.49
C GLY A 440 -6.27 12.67 24.57
N ASP A 441 -7.45 12.15 24.29
CA ASP A 441 -8.51 12.86 23.56
C ASP A 441 -9.81 12.84 24.39
N TYR A 442 -10.70 13.80 24.13
CA TYR A 442 -12.00 13.85 24.80
C TYR A 442 -12.92 12.76 24.23
N ALA A 443 -13.38 11.84 25.09
CA ALA A 443 -14.48 10.94 24.74
C ALA A 443 -15.76 11.75 24.47
N THR A 444 -16.60 11.34 23.52
CA THR A 444 -17.90 11.99 23.33
C THR A 444 -18.85 11.66 24.48
N THR A 445 -19.85 12.51 24.70
CA THR A 445 -20.83 12.44 25.81
C THR A 445 -21.63 11.13 25.88
N ASN A 446 -21.61 10.32 24.82
CA ASN A 446 -22.24 9.02 24.72
C ASN A 446 -21.27 7.84 24.96
N ASN A 447 -20.06 8.08 25.47
CA ASN A 447 -19.02 7.07 25.69
C ASN A 447 -18.69 6.27 24.41
N SER A 448 -18.86 6.89 23.24
CA SER A 448 -18.41 6.35 21.96
C SER A 448 -17.14 7.04 21.51
N THR A 449 -16.27 6.33 20.83
CA THR A 449 -15.08 6.92 20.24
C THR A 449 -15.41 7.67 18.96
N LYS A 450 -14.80 8.86 18.78
CA LYS A 450 -14.89 9.59 17.52
C LYS A 450 -14.16 8.80 16.44
N LEU A 451 -14.88 8.45 15.38
CA LEU A 451 -14.32 7.82 14.19
C LEU A 451 -13.91 8.83 13.11
N ASN A 452 -14.11 10.12 13.35
CA ASN A 452 -13.77 11.16 12.38
C ASN A 452 -12.30 11.56 12.53
N VAL A 453 -11.56 11.50 11.41
CA VAL A 453 -10.25 12.15 11.29
C VAL A 453 -10.47 13.61 10.90
N LEU A 454 -9.99 14.53 11.72
CA LEU A 454 -10.10 15.97 11.51
C LEU A 454 -8.80 16.52 10.93
N SER A 455 -8.90 17.32 9.88
CA SER A 455 -7.77 18.05 9.30
C SER A 455 -8.18 19.49 8.98
N SER A 456 -7.27 20.44 9.19
CA SER A 456 -7.49 21.82 8.77
C SER A 456 -7.34 21.93 7.25
N ALA A 457 -8.26 22.66 6.60
CA ALA A 457 -8.16 22.94 5.17
C ALA A 457 -6.98 23.87 4.83
N LEU A 458 -6.52 24.67 5.81
CA LEU A 458 -5.38 25.59 5.66
C LEU A 458 -4.01 24.92 5.85
N TYR A 459 -3.99 23.61 6.14
CA TYR A 459 -2.77 22.89 6.50
C TYR A 459 -1.80 22.77 5.32
N ALA A 460 -2.29 22.47 4.11
CA ALA A 460 -1.44 22.41 2.91
C ALA A 460 -0.76 23.76 2.62
N ILE A 461 -1.50 24.86 2.83
CA ILE A 461 -0.97 26.23 2.71
C ILE A 461 0.11 26.48 3.79
N ALA A 462 0.03 25.84 4.96
CA ALA A 462 1.00 26.03 6.05
C ALA A 462 2.33 25.34 5.71
N ILE A 463 2.22 24.11 5.24
CA ILE A 463 3.37 23.31 4.80
C ILE A 463 4.13 24.01 3.68
N GLN A 464 3.44 24.70 2.76
CA GLN A 464 4.09 25.44 1.69
C GLN A 464 5.17 26.39 2.22
N ASP A 465 4.92 27.07 3.36
CA ASP A 465 5.88 27.97 3.99
C ASP A 465 6.99 27.20 4.74
N GLU A 466 6.69 26.03 5.32
CA GLU A 466 7.66 25.20 6.05
C GLU A 466 8.70 24.55 5.11
N VAL A 467 8.28 24.10 3.93
CA VAL A 467 9.16 23.44 2.95
C VAL A 467 9.83 24.40 1.97
N ASN A 468 9.74 25.72 2.23
CA ASN A 468 10.10 26.82 1.34
C ASN A 468 11.60 27.20 1.32
N THR A 469 12.50 26.22 1.42
CA THR A 469 13.93 26.50 1.27
C THR A 469 14.23 26.83 -0.19
N LEU A 470 15.19 27.74 -0.46
CA LEU A 470 15.52 28.13 -1.85
C LEU A 470 15.87 26.92 -2.73
N ALA A 471 16.55 25.91 -2.18
CA ALA A 471 16.85 24.66 -2.89
C ALA A 471 15.59 23.88 -3.26
N ASN A 472 14.63 23.75 -2.35
CA ASN A 472 13.35 23.09 -2.64
C ASN A 472 12.53 23.89 -3.66
N VAL A 473 12.57 25.22 -3.60
CA VAL A 473 11.87 26.10 -4.55
C VAL A 473 12.45 25.96 -5.95
N VAL A 474 13.77 26.05 -6.13
CA VAL A 474 14.43 25.88 -7.43
C VAL A 474 14.10 24.51 -8.02
N ARG A 475 14.20 23.45 -7.20
CA ARG A 475 13.81 22.10 -7.62
C ARG A 475 12.32 22.02 -8.01
N GLY A 476 11.45 22.61 -7.19
CA GLY A 476 10.01 22.64 -7.42
C GLY A 476 9.63 23.35 -8.73
N LEU A 477 10.23 24.51 -9.00
CA LEU A 477 10.02 25.27 -10.23
C LEU A 477 10.45 24.49 -11.48
N ARG A 478 11.59 23.78 -11.41
CA ARG A 478 12.09 22.95 -12.52
C ARG A 478 11.25 21.70 -12.75
N GLN A 479 10.67 21.12 -11.70
CA GLN A 479 9.85 19.91 -11.81
C GLN A 479 8.38 20.22 -12.15
N MET A 480 7.93 21.45 -11.92
CA MET A 480 6.58 21.90 -12.21
C MET A 480 6.32 21.93 -13.72
N ASP A 481 5.08 21.68 -14.11
CA ASP A 481 4.62 21.95 -15.47
C ASP A 481 4.75 23.46 -15.76
N SER A 482 5.58 23.80 -16.75
CA SER A 482 5.84 25.18 -17.13
C SER A 482 4.58 25.96 -17.49
N CYS A 483 3.55 25.32 -18.03
CA CYS A 483 2.28 25.99 -18.38
C CYS A 483 1.53 26.49 -17.14
N LEU A 484 1.85 25.97 -15.94
CA LEU A 484 1.27 26.38 -14.68
C LEU A 484 2.05 27.50 -13.97
N LEU A 485 3.25 27.87 -14.44
CA LEU A 485 4.09 28.87 -13.78
C LEU A 485 3.43 30.26 -13.69
N PRO A 486 2.74 30.79 -14.73
CA PRO A 486 2.03 32.07 -14.62
C PRO A 486 0.91 32.06 -13.57
N TRP A 487 0.43 30.88 -13.17
CA TRP A 487 -0.59 30.74 -12.13
C TRP A 487 -0.02 30.77 -10.72
N ILE A 488 1.31 30.83 -10.53
CA ILE A 488 1.90 31.06 -9.20
C ILE A 488 1.38 32.41 -8.67
N ALA A 489 0.84 32.41 -7.45
CA ALA A 489 0.22 33.60 -6.88
C ALA A 489 1.31 34.60 -6.50
N THR A 490 1.66 35.48 -7.44
CA THR A 490 2.63 36.55 -7.23
C THR A 490 2.24 37.74 -8.08
N ALA A 491 2.55 38.94 -7.60
CA ALA A 491 2.60 40.11 -8.46
C ALA A 491 4.06 40.52 -8.63
N TYR A 492 4.54 40.37 -9.85
CA TYR A 492 5.92 40.69 -10.21
C TYR A 492 6.22 42.17 -9.97
N CYS A 493 7.38 42.43 -9.40
CA CYS A 493 7.93 43.76 -9.20
C CYS A 493 9.02 44.06 -10.22
N PHE A 494 9.78 43.04 -10.60
CA PHE A 494 10.94 43.14 -11.47
C PHE A 494 10.96 41.98 -12.47
N ALA A 495 11.41 42.25 -13.70
CA ALA A 495 11.65 41.17 -14.65
C ALA A 495 12.95 40.44 -14.32
N ASP A 496 14.03 41.18 -14.07
CA ASP A 496 15.40 40.70 -13.86
C ASP A 496 15.88 40.84 -12.41
N LEU A 497 16.83 40.00 -12.00
CA LEU A 497 17.48 40.08 -10.68
C LEU A 497 18.30 41.37 -10.50
N GLY A 498 18.73 42.01 -11.59
CA GLY A 498 19.40 43.31 -11.60
C GLY A 498 18.48 44.48 -11.24
N ARG A 499 17.15 44.28 -11.28
CA ARG A 499 16.10 45.31 -11.07
C ARG A 499 16.14 46.43 -12.11
N VAL A 500 16.63 46.15 -13.30
CA VAL A 500 16.67 47.12 -14.41
C VAL A 500 15.26 47.33 -14.98
N TYR A 501 14.48 46.26 -15.06
CA TYR A 501 13.14 46.26 -15.66
C TYR A 501 12.07 46.13 -14.57
N GLU A 502 11.20 47.14 -14.48
CA GLU A 502 10.18 47.24 -13.45
C GLU A 502 8.81 46.80 -14.00
N MET A 503 8.01 46.10 -13.18
CA MET A 503 6.77 45.45 -13.63
C MET A 503 5.54 45.74 -12.78
N ALA A 504 5.65 46.39 -11.62
CA ALA A 504 4.48 46.57 -10.77
C ALA A 504 3.41 47.44 -11.47
N HIS A 505 2.13 47.06 -11.34
CA HIS A 505 1.00 47.71 -12.01
C HIS A 505 0.78 49.17 -11.59
N SER A 506 1.29 49.60 -10.43
CA SER A 506 1.21 50.99 -9.97
C SER A 506 2.54 51.51 -9.44
N ALA A 507 2.77 52.81 -9.57
CA ALA A 507 3.99 53.47 -9.08
C ALA A 507 4.14 53.31 -7.56
N THR A 508 3.05 53.46 -6.80
CA THR A 508 3.05 53.29 -5.34
C THR A 508 3.46 51.87 -4.95
N ARG A 509 2.97 50.84 -5.68
CA ARG A 509 3.40 49.46 -5.43
C ARG A 509 4.87 49.24 -5.80
N GLN A 510 5.35 49.82 -6.90
CA GLN A 510 6.77 49.72 -7.28
C GLN A 510 7.69 50.27 -6.17
N VAL A 511 7.32 51.39 -5.54
CA VAL A 511 8.05 51.92 -4.38
C VAL A 511 8.04 50.93 -3.21
N ARG A 512 6.88 50.32 -2.90
CA ARG A 512 6.81 49.26 -1.86
C ARG A 512 7.68 48.05 -2.20
N CYS A 513 7.77 47.66 -3.47
CA CYS A 513 8.62 46.56 -3.91
C CYS A 513 10.10 46.83 -3.58
N HIS A 514 10.60 48.03 -3.91
CA HIS A 514 11.98 48.45 -3.59
C HIS A 514 12.25 48.51 -2.09
N GLN A 515 11.26 48.89 -1.29
CA GLN A 515 11.44 48.99 0.17
C GLN A 515 11.41 47.62 0.87
N ASN A 516 10.49 46.73 0.48
CA ASN A 516 10.12 45.57 1.31
C ASN A 516 10.26 44.20 0.62
N GLN A 517 10.45 44.14 -0.70
CA GLN A 517 10.38 42.89 -1.47
C GLN A 517 11.67 42.53 -2.23
N VAL A 518 12.73 43.34 -2.13
CA VAL A 518 14.00 43.09 -2.84
C VAL A 518 14.65 41.76 -2.47
N SER A 519 14.47 41.28 -1.24
CA SER A 519 15.01 39.97 -0.81
C SER A 519 14.11 38.77 -1.14
N ASN A 520 12.93 39.00 -1.72
CA ASN A 520 11.94 37.98 -2.02
C ASN A 520 12.02 37.56 -3.49
N GLY A 521 12.54 36.36 -3.78
CA GLY A 521 12.66 35.83 -5.13
C GLY A 521 11.33 35.74 -5.88
N ALA A 522 10.21 35.52 -5.18
CA ALA A 522 8.91 35.33 -5.82
C ALA A 522 8.40 36.55 -6.60
N VAL A 523 8.93 37.77 -6.34
CA VAL A 523 8.55 38.98 -7.09
C VAL A 523 9.40 39.23 -8.33
N TYR A 524 10.37 38.36 -8.62
CA TYR A 524 11.27 38.44 -9.77
C TYR A 524 10.88 37.40 -10.80
N LEU A 525 10.57 37.87 -12.01
CA LEU A 525 10.20 36.98 -13.12
C LEU A 525 11.35 36.03 -13.48
N GLU A 526 12.59 36.52 -13.47
CA GLU A 526 13.80 35.72 -13.73
C GLU A 526 13.90 34.46 -12.88
N THR A 527 13.52 34.53 -11.60
CA THR A 527 13.64 33.38 -10.69
C THR A 527 12.68 32.25 -11.07
N VAL A 528 11.47 32.59 -11.51
CA VAL A 528 10.43 31.63 -11.90
C VAL A 528 10.70 31.09 -13.30
N PHE A 529 10.82 31.98 -14.27
CA PHE A 529 10.89 31.60 -15.69
C PHE A 529 12.31 31.23 -16.13
N GLY A 530 13.36 31.63 -15.39
CA GLY A 530 14.72 31.13 -15.58
C GLY A 530 14.88 29.67 -15.14
N ASN A 531 13.91 29.11 -14.42
CA ASN A 531 13.88 27.71 -14.03
C ASN A 531 12.80 26.91 -14.79
N ALA A 532 12.14 27.51 -15.78
CA ALA A 532 11.11 26.86 -16.57
C ALA A 532 11.70 25.96 -17.66
N HIS A 533 10.96 24.91 -18.03
CA HIS A 533 11.18 24.24 -19.31
C HIS A 533 10.55 25.07 -20.43
N TRP A 534 11.40 25.72 -21.24
CA TRP A 534 10.96 26.71 -22.23
C TRP A 534 10.20 26.14 -23.43
N VAL A 535 10.44 24.88 -23.80
CA VAL A 535 9.71 24.22 -24.91
C VAL A 535 8.20 24.15 -24.61
N PRO A 536 7.73 23.48 -23.54
CA PRO A 536 6.30 23.46 -23.22
C PRO A 536 5.78 24.84 -22.80
N LEU A 537 6.60 25.68 -22.17
CA LEU A 537 6.19 27.04 -21.82
C LEU A 537 5.82 27.86 -23.05
N ASN A 538 6.60 27.76 -24.13
CA ASN A 538 6.37 28.51 -25.36
C ASN A 538 5.08 28.09 -26.06
N GLU A 539 4.69 26.82 -25.95
CA GLU A 539 3.43 26.31 -26.51
C GLU A 539 2.21 26.95 -25.83
N CYS A 540 2.26 27.16 -24.51
CA CYS A 540 1.15 27.72 -23.75
C CYS A 540 1.17 29.26 -23.68
N TRP A 541 2.34 29.86 -23.45
CA TRP A 541 2.47 31.27 -23.06
C TRP A 541 3.50 32.05 -23.88
N GLY A 542 4.18 31.43 -24.84
CA GLY A 542 5.28 32.05 -25.59
C GLY A 542 4.88 33.35 -26.28
N ALA A 543 3.75 33.34 -26.99
CA ALA A 543 3.22 34.53 -27.64
C ALA A 543 2.87 35.65 -26.64
N ALA A 544 2.30 35.29 -25.48
CA ALA A 544 1.92 36.27 -24.44
C ALA A 544 3.15 36.93 -23.82
N LEU A 545 4.16 36.13 -23.49
CA LEU A 545 5.44 36.61 -22.98
C LEU A 545 6.17 37.49 -24.00
N ASP A 546 6.05 37.15 -25.29
CA ASP A 546 6.63 37.94 -26.37
C ASP A 546 5.99 39.33 -26.48
N VAL A 547 4.66 39.39 -26.58
CA VAL A 547 3.93 40.66 -26.68
C VAL A 547 4.07 41.46 -25.38
N GLY A 548 3.87 40.83 -24.23
CA GLY A 548 3.86 41.50 -22.94
C GLY A 548 5.23 42.01 -22.50
N MET A 549 6.33 41.40 -22.95
CA MET A 549 7.65 41.71 -22.41
C MET A 549 8.78 41.59 -23.43
N PHE A 550 8.98 40.43 -24.06
CA PHE A 550 10.22 40.17 -24.80
C PHE A 550 10.40 41.05 -26.04
N SER A 551 9.30 41.41 -26.73
CA SER A 551 9.33 42.34 -27.86
C SER A 551 9.94 43.69 -27.46
N SER A 552 9.58 44.22 -26.29
CA SER A 552 10.11 45.48 -25.76
C SER A 552 11.57 45.33 -25.31
N LEU A 553 11.93 44.20 -24.70
CA LEU A 553 13.31 43.97 -24.22
C LEU A 553 14.32 43.80 -25.36
N ARG A 554 13.91 43.14 -26.45
CA ARG A 554 14.76 42.95 -27.64
C ARG A 554 15.08 44.24 -28.39
N MET A 555 14.45 45.37 -28.04
CA MET A 555 14.82 46.69 -28.55
C MET A 555 16.15 47.20 -27.99
N THR A 556 16.67 46.58 -26.93
CA THR A 556 17.97 46.91 -26.32
C THR A 556 18.91 45.72 -26.37
N ASN A 557 20.22 45.95 -26.53
CA ASN A 557 21.22 44.87 -26.56
C ASN A 557 21.24 44.09 -25.24
N ASP A 558 21.20 44.80 -24.11
CA ASP A 558 21.19 44.18 -22.78
C ASP A 558 19.92 43.36 -22.56
N GLY A 559 18.75 43.86 -22.98
CA GLY A 559 17.50 43.12 -22.89
C GLY A 559 17.47 41.88 -23.79
N ALA A 560 17.99 41.96 -25.02
CA ALA A 560 18.08 40.81 -25.92
C ALA A 560 18.98 39.69 -25.35
N THR A 561 20.12 40.05 -24.75
CA THR A 561 21.02 39.09 -24.10
C THR A 561 20.38 38.47 -22.85
N TRP A 562 19.67 39.26 -22.05
CA TRP A 562 18.93 38.75 -20.89
C TRP A 562 17.82 37.75 -21.31
N VAL A 563 17.02 38.07 -22.34
CA VAL A 563 15.99 37.16 -22.86
C VAL A 563 16.60 35.84 -23.36
N GLN A 564 17.75 35.88 -24.01
CA GLN A 564 18.44 34.64 -24.39
C GLN A 564 18.93 33.86 -23.17
N SER A 565 19.43 34.55 -22.14
CA SER A 565 19.98 33.92 -20.94
C SER A 565 18.91 33.20 -20.10
N ILE A 566 17.71 33.78 -19.97
CA ILE A 566 16.61 33.16 -19.21
C ILE A 566 16.06 31.92 -19.93
N GLN A 567 16.05 31.93 -21.27
CA GLN A 567 15.57 30.83 -22.12
C GLN A 567 16.53 29.64 -22.20
N SER A 568 17.82 29.87 -21.98
CA SER A 568 18.90 28.87 -22.11
C SER A 568 19.59 28.55 -20.79
N ASN A 569 18.96 28.83 -19.66
CA ASN A 569 19.55 28.60 -18.34
C ASN A 569 19.81 27.09 -18.09
N GLY A 570 21.09 26.71 -18.12
CA GLY A 570 21.57 25.35 -17.86
C GLY A 570 22.27 25.18 -16.50
N ARG A 571 22.15 26.14 -15.58
CA ARG A 571 22.83 26.08 -14.26
C ARG A 571 22.32 24.89 -13.45
N SER A 572 23.20 24.28 -12.64
CA SER A 572 22.78 23.26 -11.67
C SER A 572 21.85 23.85 -10.59
N GLU A 573 21.07 23.03 -9.89
CA GLU A 573 20.18 23.51 -8.80
C GLU A 573 20.97 24.29 -7.74
N SER A 574 22.17 23.82 -7.38
CA SER A 574 23.03 24.48 -6.38
C SER A 574 23.60 25.80 -6.90
N ASP A 575 24.01 25.88 -8.17
CA ASP A 575 24.57 27.10 -8.73
C ASP A 575 23.50 28.18 -8.93
N GLU A 576 22.27 27.77 -9.25
CA GLU A 576 21.12 28.67 -9.33
C GLU A 576 20.79 29.28 -7.97
N VAL A 577 20.77 28.48 -6.90
CA VAL A 577 20.58 29.00 -5.53
C VAL A 577 21.69 29.98 -5.15
N GLN A 578 22.95 29.68 -5.49
CA GLN A 578 24.06 30.62 -5.27
C GLN A 578 23.91 31.90 -6.09
N TRP A 579 23.41 31.80 -7.33
CA TRP A 579 23.12 32.96 -8.18
C TRP A 579 22.09 33.88 -7.53
N TRP A 580 21.01 33.32 -6.99
CA TRP A 580 19.98 34.08 -6.27
C TRP A 580 20.55 34.74 -5.00
N GLN A 581 21.35 34.01 -4.23
CA GLN A 581 21.97 34.53 -3.01
C GLN A 581 22.96 35.67 -3.29
N ARG A 582 23.72 35.61 -4.40
CA ARG A 582 24.59 36.72 -4.84
C ARG A 582 23.81 37.99 -5.18
N HIS A 583 22.53 37.86 -5.52
CA HIS A 583 21.61 38.98 -5.76
C HIS A 583 20.77 39.34 -4.52
N ASN A 584 21.20 38.90 -3.32
CA ASN A 584 20.52 39.16 -2.04
C ASN A 584 19.11 38.57 -1.92
N ILE A 585 18.80 37.52 -2.69
CA ILE A 585 17.55 36.79 -2.53
C ILE A 585 17.69 35.78 -1.40
N THR A 586 16.91 35.97 -0.33
CA THR A 586 16.98 35.14 0.89
C THR A 586 15.74 34.29 1.12
N ARG A 587 14.61 34.64 0.49
CA ARG A 587 13.32 33.93 0.64
C ARG A 587 12.56 33.91 -0.68
N PHE A 588 11.57 33.03 -0.78
CA PHE A 588 10.64 32.96 -1.92
C PHE A 588 9.20 32.86 -1.40
N THR A 589 8.56 33.98 -1.09
CA THR A 589 7.21 33.99 -0.50
C THR A 589 6.18 34.46 -1.54
N THR A 590 5.26 33.57 -1.89
CA THR A 590 4.13 33.85 -2.78
C THR A 590 3.02 34.60 -2.04
N GLN A 591 2.14 35.27 -2.78
CA GLN A 591 0.93 35.86 -2.22
C GLN A 591 -0.08 34.80 -1.80
N TRP A 592 -0.90 35.15 -0.82
CA TRP A 592 -2.05 34.33 -0.43
C TRP A 592 -3.08 34.27 -1.57
N GLN A 593 -3.78 33.16 -1.69
CA GLN A 593 -4.77 32.92 -2.75
C GLN A 593 -5.78 31.85 -2.34
N ASN A 594 -6.95 31.85 -2.98
CA ASN A 594 -8.03 30.86 -2.82
C ASN A 594 -8.61 30.36 -4.17
N TYR A 595 -7.84 30.50 -5.26
CA TYR A 595 -8.23 30.02 -6.59
C TYR A 595 -7.60 28.67 -6.94
N LYS A 596 -6.74 28.13 -6.07
CA LYS A 596 -6.08 26.83 -6.18
C LYS A 596 -6.05 26.14 -4.83
N HIS A 597 -6.54 24.91 -4.79
CA HIS A 597 -6.29 24.01 -3.69
C HIS A 597 -4.90 23.39 -3.84
N LEU A 598 -4.09 23.48 -2.78
CA LEU A 598 -2.77 22.87 -2.73
C LEU A 598 -2.90 21.38 -2.41
N GLY A 599 -2.24 20.55 -3.21
CA GLY A 599 -2.14 19.12 -2.96
C GLY A 599 -1.05 18.80 -1.94
N MET A 600 -1.29 17.82 -1.08
CA MET A 600 -0.31 17.26 -0.17
C MET A 600 -0.54 15.77 0.01
N THR A 601 0.54 15.04 0.27
CA THR A 601 0.46 13.64 0.71
C THR A 601 1.37 13.50 1.92
N GLU A 602 0.77 13.14 3.04
CA GLU A 602 1.44 13.02 4.34
C GLU A 602 1.11 11.65 4.93
N SER A 603 2.13 10.98 5.47
CA SER A 603 2.00 9.66 6.09
C SER A 603 2.89 9.55 7.31
N PHE A 604 2.48 8.75 8.29
CA PHE A 604 3.31 8.39 9.45
C PHE A 604 3.60 6.90 9.44
N LEU A 605 4.74 6.51 10.02
CA LEU A 605 5.19 5.13 10.07
C LEU A 605 4.87 4.52 11.44
N VAL A 606 4.21 3.37 11.45
CA VAL A 606 4.08 2.53 12.65
C VAL A 606 5.13 1.43 12.55
N SER A 607 6.10 1.43 13.47
CA SER A 607 7.10 0.36 13.57
C SER A 607 6.68 -0.63 14.65
N ASN A 608 6.65 -1.92 14.32
CA ASN A 608 6.42 -2.97 15.32
C ASN A 608 7.71 -3.34 16.06
N ALA A 609 7.61 -4.19 17.09
CA ALA A 609 8.74 -4.64 17.90
C ALA A 609 9.78 -5.49 17.14
N ILE A 610 9.44 -5.97 15.95
CA ILE A 610 10.32 -6.76 15.06
C ILE A 610 11.10 -5.82 14.11
N GLY A 611 10.78 -4.53 14.09
CA GLY A 611 11.41 -3.53 13.22
C GLY A 611 10.75 -3.39 11.85
N LEU A 612 9.60 -4.02 11.62
CA LEU A 612 8.81 -3.82 10.39
C LEU A 612 8.06 -2.49 10.49
N GLN A 613 8.12 -1.71 9.41
CA GLN A 613 7.50 -0.39 9.31
C GLN A 613 6.29 -0.43 8.38
N TYR A 614 5.20 0.17 8.84
CA TYR A 614 3.93 0.23 8.11
C TYR A 614 3.53 1.70 7.91
N PRO A 615 3.55 2.22 6.67
CA PRO A 615 3.12 3.58 6.38
C PRO A 615 1.60 3.70 6.43
N LEU A 616 1.10 4.61 7.27
CA LEU A 616 -0.30 4.98 7.34
C LEU A 616 -0.47 6.39 6.77
N THR A 617 -1.37 6.52 5.79
CA THR A 617 -1.67 7.82 5.17
C THR A 617 -2.44 8.68 6.18
N LEU A 618 -1.91 9.87 6.47
CA LEU A 618 -2.51 10.84 7.38
C LEU A 618 -3.42 11.81 6.62
N LYS A 619 -2.90 12.38 5.53
CA LYS A 619 -3.61 13.32 4.67
C LYS A 619 -3.24 13.08 3.22
N LYS A 620 -4.22 13.15 2.33
CA LYS A 620 -4.01 13.08 0.88
C LYS A 620 -4.98 14.01 0.18
N THR A 621 -4.50 15.14 -0.30
CA THR A 621 -5.26 16.09 -1.11
C THR A 621 -4.62 16.24 -2.48
N LYS A 622 -5.43 16.33 -3.52
CA LYS A 622 -4.97 16.61 -4.88
C LYS A 622 -5.01 18.11 -5.14
N THR A 623 -4.11 18.58 -6.00
CA THR A 623 -4.13 19.97 -6.48
C THR A 623 -5.30 20.16 -7.45
N SER A 624 -6.03 21.27 -7.34
CA SER A 624 -7.10 21.61 -8.28
C SER A 624 -7.37 23.11 -8.31
N PHE A 625 -7.82 23.63 -9.45
CA PHE A 625 -8.27 25.01 -9.58
C PHE A 625 -9.71 25.19 -9.08
N HIS A 626 -9.96 26.33 -8.44
CA HIS A 626 -11.26 26.79 -7.93
C HIS A 626 -11.55 28.23 -8.40
N ILE A 627 -11.31 28.50 -9.68
CA ILE A 627 -11.40 29.85 -10.27
C ILE A 627 -12.79 30.52 -10.06
N PRO A 628 -13.94 29.83 -10.19
CA PRO A 628 -15.25 30.49 -10.05
C PRO A 628 -15.53 31.11 -8.69
N ALA A 629 -14.85 30.69 -7.61
CA ALA A 629 -14.97 31.30 -6.28
C ALA A 629 -13.71 32.05 -5.83
N ALA A 630 -12.82 32.38 -6.77
CA ALA A 630 -11.55 33.05 -6.54
C ALA A 630 -11.70 34.51 -6.07
N THR A 631 -12.17 34.74 -4.85
CA THR A 631 -12.32 36.10 -4.32
C THR A 631 -10.99 36.84 -4.21
N ALA A 632 -9.86 36.11 -4.10
CA ALA A 632 -8.51 36.66 -4.13
C ALA A 632 -8.21 37.44 -5.43
N PHE A 633 -8.85 37.10 -6.55
CA PHE A 633 -8.62 37.81 -7.82
C PHE A 633 -8.96 39.29 -7.75
N LYS A 634 -9.94 39.68 -6.93
CA LYS A 634 -10.26 41.10 -6.71
C LYS A 634 -9.07 41.88 -6.13
N MET A 635 -8.24 41.25 -5.31
CA MET A 635 -7.07 41.89 -4.72
C MET A 635 -5.90 41.91 -5.69
N ASN A 636 -5.66 40.78 -6.37
CA ASN A 636 -4.65 40.61 -7.41
C ASN A 636 -4.90 39.29 -8.17
N TRP A 637 -5.14 39.36 -9.48
CA TRP A 637 -5.61 38.21 -10.28
C TRP A 637 -4.52 37.33 -10.91
N SER A 638 -3.29 37.35 -10.41
CA SER A 638 -2.14 36.56 -10.92
C SER A 638 -1.66 36.93 -12.33
N PHE A 639 -0.41 36.59 -12.62
CA PHE A 639 0.24 36.92 -13.90
C PHE A 639 -0.37 36.20 -15.11
N ALA A 640 -1.01 35.05 -14.91
CA ALA A 640 -1.71 34.34 -15.97
C ALA A 640 -2.79 35.20 -16.62
N ASN A 641 -3.58 35.95 -15.82
CA ASN A 641 -4.62 36.82 -16.34
C ASN A 641 -4.04 38.06 -17.06
N ASP A 642 -2.89 38.57 -16.60
CA ASP A 642 -2.18 39.64 -17.31
C ASP A 642 -1.73 39.16 -18.70
N LEU A 643 -1.13 37.97 -18.80
CA LEU A 643 -0.71 37.36 -20.06
C LEU A 643 -1.89 37.08 -21.00
N THR A 644 -2.99 36.54 -20.47
CA THR A 644 -4.21 36.31 -21.26
C THR A 644 -4.76 37.63 -21.79
N GLY A 645 -4.82 38.66 -20.95
CA GLY A 645 -5.29 39.99 -21.33
C GLY A 645 -4.44 40.65 -22.42
N VAL A 646 -3.13 40.44 -22.40
CA VAL A 646 -2.20 40.97 -23.41
C VAL A 646 -2.37 40.31 -24.78
N LEU A 647 -2.71 39.02 -24.82
CA LEU A 647 -2.93 38.27 -26.05
C LEU A 647 -4.31 38.47 -26.69
N MET A 648 -5.24 39.12 -26.00
CA MET A 648 -6.56 39.37 -26.56
C MET A 648 -6.48 40.27 -27.81
N VAL A 649 -7.52 40.21 -28.63
CA VAL A 649 -7.62 41.05 -29.83
C VAL A 649 -7.66 42.52 -29.43
N ASN A 650 -6.96 43.37 -30.19
CA ASN A 650 -6.95 44.82 -29.98
C ASN A 650 -8.38 45.38 -29.92
N GLY A 651 -8.71 46.03 -28.80
CA GLY A 651 -10.05 46.58 -28.54
C GLY A 651 -10.98 45.67 -27.74
N SER A 652 -10.58 44.43 -27.43
CA SER A 652 -11.32 43.51 -26.54
C SER A 652 -10.78 43.48 -25.11
N SER A 653 -9.63 44.10 -24.86
CA SER A 653 -8.99 44.22 -23.54
C SER A 653 -8.11 45.46 -23.54
N ILE A 654 -8.11 46.20 -22.42
CA ILE A 654 -7.20 47.31 -22.15
C ILE A 654 -5.72 46.88 -22.23
N LEU A 655 -5.44 45.61 -21.92
CA LEU A 655 -4.09 45.03 -21.95
C LEU A 655 -3.66 44.57 -23.36
N ALA A 656 -4.59 44.45 -24.32
CA ALA A 656 -4.33 43.87 -25.64
C ALA A 656 -3.17 44.57 -26.36
N GLY A 657 -2.15 43.79 -26.73
CA GLY A 657 -0.97 44.30 -27.45
C GLY A 657 -0.07 45.26 -26.65
N LYS A 658 -0.27 45.38 -25.33
CA LYS A 658 0.51 46.28 -24.46
C LYS A 658 1.65 45.54 -23.76
N SER A 659 2.68 46.29 -23.38
CA SER A 659 3.77 45.78 -22.56
C SER A 659 3.44 45.86 -21.07
N LEU A 660 3.89 44.88 -20.30
CA LEU A 660 3.83 44.84 -18.83
C LEU A 660 5.06 45.46 -18.16
N LEU A 661 6.04 45.93 -18.95
CA LEU A 661 7.23 46.63 -18.46
C LEU A 661 6.99 48.14 -18.35
N ARG A 662 7.25 48.72 -17.18
CA ARG A 662 7.02 50.15 -16.91
C ARG A 662 7.86 51.07 -17.80
N GLN A 663 9.05 50.65 -18.19
CA GLN A 663 9.96 51.42 -19.05
C GLN A 663 9.56 51.39 -20.54
N SER A 664 8.63 50.53 -20.95
CA SER A 664 8.22 50.43 -22.34
C SER A 664 7.30 51.59 -22.75
N ALA A 665 7.47 52.10 -23.97
CA ALA A 665 6.60 53.14 -24.53
C ALA A 665 5.13 52.66 -24.69
N THR A 666 4.91 51.34 -24.74
CA THR A 666 3.59 50.73 -24.85
C THR A 666 3.11 50.10 -23.53
N TYR A 667 3.60 50.59 -22.39
CA TYR A 667 3.20 50.10 -21.08
C TYR A 667 1.68 50.14 -20.87
N ALA A 668 1.11 49.05 -20.36
CA ALA A 668 -0.33 48.85 -20.28
C ALA A 668 -1.05 49.87 -19.40
N PHE A 669 -0.45 50.28 -18.28
CA PHE A 669 -1.08 51.10 -17.24
C PHE A 669 -0.63 52.57 -17.27
N VAL A 670 -0.31 53.11 -18.44
CA VAL A 670 -0.01 54.56 -18.62
C VAL A 670 -1.29 55.38 -18.54
N ASN A 671 -2.33 54.97 -19.26
CA ASN A 671 -3.61 55.68 -19.37
C ASN A 671 -4.80 54.92 -18.74
N SER A 672 -4.53 53.75 -18.15
CA SER A 672 -5.53 52.88 -17.53
C SER A 672 -5.00 52.34 -16.21
N THR A 673 -5.90 51.81 -15.39
CA THR A 673 -5.55 51.17 -14.13
C THR A 673 -5.82 49.68 -14.20
N MET A 674 -5.14 48.93 -13.34
CA MET A 674 -5.43 47.50 -13.16
C MET A 674 -6.90 47.26 -12.83
N GLU A 675 -7.47 48.06 -11.95
CA GLU A 675 -8.89 48.01 -11.60
C GLU A 675 -9.82 48.20 -12.80
N SER A 676 -9.49 49.10 -13.73
CA SER A 676 -10.28 49.27 -14.97
C SER A 676 -10.22 48.02 -15.87
N ALA A 677 -9.07 47.36 -15.97
CA ALA A 677 -8.94 46.09 -16.69
C ALA A 677 -9.76 44.98 -16.01
N MET A 678 -9.81 44.98 -14.67
CA MET A 678 -10.59 44.00 -13.90
C MET A 678 -12.10 44.17 -14.02
N VAL A 679 -12.57 45.40 -14.20
CA VAL A 679 -13.98 45.67 -14.52
C VAL A 679 -14.31 45.20 -15.93
N GLU A 680 -13.43 45.43 -16.92
CA GLU A 680 -13.64 45.00 -18.31
C GLU A 680 -13.72 43.46 -18.43
N GLN A 681 -12.93 42.73 -17.67
CA GLN A 681 -12.95 41.26 -17.62
C GLN A 681 -13.94 40.69 -16.58
N GLU A 682 -14.89 41.49 -16.11
CA GLU A 682 -15.97 41.08 -15.19
C GLU A 682 -15.50 40.46 -13.86
N THR A 683 -14.23 40.66 -13.48
CA THR A 683 -13.71 40.21 -12.17
C THR A 683 -14.19 41.13 -11.04
N LEU A 684 -14.36 42.43 -11.35
CA LEU A 684 -14.98 43.41 -10.47
C LEU A 684 -16.33 43.86 -11.04
N PRO A 685 -17.39 43.89 -10.22
CA PRO A 685 -18.67 44.43 -10.64
C PRO A 685 -18.58 45.95 -10.81
N SER A 686 -19.32 46.49 -11.77
CA SER A 686 -19.52 47.94 -11.93
C SER A 686 -21.02 48.24 -12.02
N PRO A 687 -21.60 49.03 -11.09
CA PRO A 687 -20.95 49.70 -9.96
C PRO A 687 -20.49 48.73 -8.86
N LEU A 688 -19.49 49.14 -8.07
CA LEU A 688 -19.06 48.41 -6.88
C LEU A 688 -20.18 48.38 -5.83
N ASP A 689 -20.28 47.26 -5.11
CA ASP A 689 -21.17 47.18 -3.95
C ASP A 689 -20.61 47.98 -2.76
N PRO A 690 -21.45 48.34 -1.75
CA PRO A 690 -21.01 49.19 -0.64
C PRO A 690 -19.83 48.65 0.17
N ALA A 691 -19.65 47.33 0.25
CA ALA A 691 -18.52 46.74 0.97
C ALA A 691 -17.21 46.88 0.17
N LEU A 692 -17.26 46.68 -1.14
CA LEU A 692 -16.11 46.90 -2.02
C LEU A 692 -15.75 48.39 -2.10
N THR A 693 -16.73 49.30 -2.15
CA THR A 693 -16.47 50.75 -2.10
C THR A 693 -15.81 51.17 -0.79
N GLN A 694 -16.23 50.61 0.34
CA GLN A 694 -15.60 50.91 1.63
C GLN A 694 -14.16 50.35 1.68
N PHE A 695 -13.95 49.14 1.16
CA PHE A 695 -12.62 48.55 1.09
C PHE A 695 -11.67 49.39 0.23
N GLU A 696 -12.10 49.82 -0.95
CA GLU A 696 -11.32 50.68 -1.86
C GLU A 696 -10.90 51.99 -1.18
N ARG A 697 -11.78 52.60 -0.37
CA ARG A 697 -11.49 53.82 0.39
C ARG A 697 -10.48 53.61 1.51
N ASP A 698 -10.55 52.49 2.21
CA ASP A 698 -9.72 52.23 3.40
C ASP A 698 -8.34 51.65 3.04
N ILE A 699 -8.28 50.80 2.00
CA ILE A 699 -7.07 50.06 1.61
C ILE A 699 -6.45 50.61 0.32
N GLY A 700 -7.27 51.00 -0.65
CA GLY A 700 -6.83 51.46 -1.97
C GLY A 700 -7.42 50.63 -3.13
N PRO A 701 -7.01 50.93 -4.36
CA PRO A 701 -7.58 50.34 -5.57
C PRO A 701 -7.33 48.84 -5.68
N PHE A 702 -8.26 48.14 -6.31
CA PHE A 702 -8.18 46.71 -6.55
C PHE A 702 -7.10 46.34 -7.60
N GLY A 703 -6.66 45.08 -7.58
CA GLY A 703 -5.61 44.58 -8.48
C GLY A 703 -4.16 44.95 -8.12
N VAL A 704 -3.95 45.78 -7.09
CA VAL A 704 -2.62 46.18 -6.59
C VAL A 704 -2.45 45.95 -5.08
N VAL A 705 -3.27 45.08 -4.51
CA VAL A 705 -3.28 44.73 -3.09
C VAL A 705 -2.40 43.50 -2.87
N ASP A 706 -1.37 43.64 -2.04
CA ASP A 706 -0.47 42.54 -1.71
C ASP A 706 -1.06 41.71 -0.55
N MET A 707 -1.39 40.45 -0.82
CA MET A 707 -1.91 39.53 0.19
C MET A 707 -0.81 38.61 0.70
N ALA A 708 -0.61 38.55 2.01
CA ALA A 708 0.37 37.68 2.64
C ALA A 708 -0.28 36.82 3.73
N ARG A 709 0.13 35.55 3.81
CA ARG A 709 -0.20 34.70 4.94
C ARG A 709 0.66 35.12 6.14
N VAL A 710 0.02 35.24 7.31
CA VAL A 710 0.71 35.50 8.57
C VAL A 710 0.71 34.21 9.39
N ALA A 711 1.90 33.72 9.76
CA ALA A 711 2.03 32.56 10.61
C ALA A 711 1.51 32.84 12.03
N CYS A 712 0.96 31.82 12.68
CA CYS A 712 0.59 31.92 14.10
C CYS A 712 1.86 32.15 14.93
N PRO A 713 1.90 33.16 15.84
CA PRO A 713 3.06 33.37 16.68
C PRO A 713 3.41 32.14 17.50
N GLN A 714 4.70 31.77 17.53
CA GLN A 714 5.17 30.57 18.23
C GLN A 714 4.78 30.57 19.73
N LEU A 715 4.83 31.75 20.38
CA LEU A 715 4.41 31.92 21.77
C LEU A 715 2.94 31.52 22.00
N LEU A 716 2.05 31.82 21.05
CA LEU A 716 0.64 31.45 21.14
C LEU A 716 0.45 29.94 20.93
N LEU A 717 1.19 29.35 19.99
CA LEU A 717 1.19 27.90 19.76
C LEU A 717 1.70 27.14 21.00
N ASP A 718 2.79 27.60 21.61
CA ASP A 718 3.37 27.00 22.80
C ASP A 718 2.43 27.16 24.02
N TYR A 719 1.80 28.32 24.18
CA TYR A 719 0.80 28.56 25.22
C TYR A 719 -0.40 27.61 25.05
N TYR A 720 -0.99 27.56 23.85
CA TYR A 720 -2.11 26.69 23.55
C TYR A 720 -1.76 25.21 23.78
N ARG A 721 -0.58 24.78 23.31
CA ARG A 721 -0.09 23.41 23.51
C ARG A 721 0.04 23.06 25.00
N THR A 722 0.60 23.97 25.79
CA THR A 722 0.79 23.79 27.24
C THR A 722 -0.55 23.73 27.97
N LEU A 723 -1.45 24.64 27.63
CA LEU A 723 -2.80 24.69 28.19
C LEU A 723 -3.57 23.39 27.87
N TYR A 724 -3.58 22.98 26.60
CA TYR A 724 -4.26 21.78 26.13
C TYR A 724 -3.74 20.52 26.84
N ARG A 725 -2.41 20.35 26.92
CA ARG A 725 -1.79 19.22 27.64
C ARG A 725 -2.08 19.24 29.13
N THR A 726 -2.08 20.42 29.76
CA THR A 726 -2.35 20.55 31.19
C THR A 726 -3.79 20.19 31.51
N LEU A 727 -4.74 20.65 30.70
CA LEU A 727 -6.16 20.34 30.85
C LEU A 727 -6.42 18.84 30.67
N LEU A 728 -5.92 18.24 29.59
CA LEU A 728 -6.04 16.79 29.38
C LEU A 728 -5.37 15.98 30.47
N GLY A 729 -4.17 16.40 30.90
CA GLY A 729 -3.46 15.79 32.02
C GLY A 729 -4.28 15.82 33.31
N LYS A 730 -4.96 16.93 33.60
CA LYS A 730 -5.85 17.05 34.77
C LYS A 730 -7.09 16.18 34.66
N VAL A 731 -7.77 16.19 33.50
CA VAL A 731 -8.95 15.36 33.25
C VAL A 731 -8.62 13.86 33.31
N SER A 732 -7.43 13.45 32.87
CA SER A 732 -6.98 12.05 32.86
C SER A 732 -6.35 11.58 34.17
N SER A 733 -5.91 12.50 35.06
CA SER A 733 -5.17 12.17 36.29
C SER A 733 -5.99 11.53 37.43
N GLY A 734 -7.24 11.12 37.17
CA GLY A 734 -7.97 10.19 38.05
C GLY A 734 -8.76 10.80 39.21
N ASP A 735 -9.05 12.11 39.20
CA ASP A 735 -10.13 12.64 40.05
C ASP A 735 -11.47 12.30 39.36
N ASP A 736 -12.09 11.19 39.76
CA ASP A 736 -13.39 10.73 39.26
C ASP A 736 -14.42 11.88 39.26
N ALA A 737 -14.31 12.83 40.18
CA ALA A 737 -15.17 14.00 40.25
C ALA A 737 -15.07 14.92 39.01
N ILE A 738 -13.86 15.20 38.51
CA ILE A 738 -13.66 16.07 37.33
C ILE A 738 -14.13 15.34 36.06
N GLN A 739 -13.75 14.07 35.92
CA GLN A 739 -14.14 13.27 34.76
C GLN A 739 -15.65 13.02 34.73
N SER A 740 -16.26 12.70 35.88
CA SER A 740 -17.71 12.58 36.06
C SER A 740 -18.43 13.89 35.73
N ALA A 741 -17.98 15.02 36.29
CA ALA A 741 -18.59 16.32 36.02
C ALA A 741 -18.47 16.69 34.54
N PHE A 742 -17.31 16.44 33.92
CA PHE A 742 -17.11 16.68 32.49
C PHE A 742 -18.05 15.83 31.62
N TRP A 743 -18.24 14.56 31.94
CA TRP A 743 -19.18 13.69 31.20
C TRP A 743 -20.65 14.10 31.33
N THR A 744 -21.03 14.77 32.42
CA THR A 744 -22.39 15.32 32.56
C THR A 744 -22.64 16.57 31.70
N MET A 745 -21.61 17.18 31.12
CA MET A 745 -21.76 18.34 30.24
C MET A 745 -22.24 17.91 28.85
N TYR A 746 -23.56 17.93 28.64
CA TYR A 746 -24.20 17.52 27.38
C TYR A 746 -23.92 18.49 26.20
N THR A 747 -23.65 19.77 26.50
CA THR A 747 -23.40 20.82 25.51
C THR A 747 -21.99 21.38 25.65
N TYR A 748 -21.19 21.23 24.58
CA TYR A 748 -19.92 21.93 24.46
C TYR A 748 -20.16 23.29 23.80
N SER A 749 -20.05 24.37 24.57
CA SER A 749 -20.09 25.73 24.03
C SER A 749 -18.72 26.08 23.45
N MET A 750 -18.63 26.19 22.13
CA MET A 750 -17.45 26.76 21.48
C MET A 750 -17.53 28.29 21.53
N TYR A 751 -16.56 28.91 22.18
CA TYR A 751 -16.37 30.35 22.16
C TYR A 751 -15.21 30.66 21.20
N SER A 752 -15.46 31.45 20.16
CA SER A 752 -14.42 32.01 19.32
C SER A 752 -14.09 33.42 19.80
N ALA A 753 -12.80 33.73 19.93
CA ALA A 753 -12.38 35.09 20.20
C ALA A 753 -12.58 35.92 18.92
N SER A 754 -13.37 37.00 19.02
CA SER A 754 -13.48 38.03 17.98
C SER A 754 -12.94 39.36 18.50
N PRO A 755 -12.32 40.20 17.64
CA PRO A 755 -12.06 41.58 18.00
C PRO A 755 -13.35 42.28 18.42
N ALA A 756 -13.35 43.00 19.54
CA ALA A 756 -14.55 43.70 20.04
C ALA A 756 -15.18 44.68 19.01
N ARG A 757 -14.37 45.17 18.05
CA ARG A 757 -14.86 45.99 16.93
C ARG A 757 -15.83 45.24 16.00
N TRP A 758 -15.89 43.91 16.08
CA TRP A 758 -16.73 43.06 15.23
C TRP A 758 -18.02 42.62 15.92
N ASP A 759 -18.23 42.98 17.19
CA ASP A 759 -19.40 42.57 17.98
C ASP A 759 -20.74 43.02 17.35
N THR A 760 -20.73 44.13 16.59
CA THR A 760 -21.91 44.65 15.88
C THR A 760 -22.04 44.15 14.44
N LYS A 761 -21.16 43.26 13.97
CA LYS A 761 -21.12 42.81 12.57
C LYS A 761 -21.60 41.36 12.47
N ARG A 762 -22.51 41.09 11.54
CA ARG A 762 -22.82 39.72 11.13
C ARG A 762 -21.67 39.24 10.23
N LEU A 763 -20.85 38.33 10.75
CA LEU A 763 -19.80 37.68 9.99
C LEU A 763 -20.43 36.59 9.13
N TRP A 764 -20.40 36.81 7.81
CA TRP A 764 -20.71 35.77 6.83
C TRP A 764 -19.38 35.19 6.35
N GLY A 765 -19.28 33.86 6.27
CA GLY A 765 -18.04 33.19 5.89
C GLY A 765 -17.52 33.62 4.51
N GLY A 766 -16.25 33.35 4.25
CA GLY A 766 -15.60 33.49 2.95
C GLY A 766 -14.84 32.21 2.60
N ASP A 767 -14.51 32.04 1.33
CA ASP A 767 -13.69 30.91 0.89
C ASP A 767 -12.22 31.16 1.22
N ILE A 768 -11.69 30.39 2.17
CA ILE A 768 -10.30 30.44 2.60
C ILE A 768 -9.45 29.31 1.99
N ASN A 769 -10.01 28.59 1.01
CA ASN A 769 -9.48 27.33 0.49
C ASN A 769 -8.84 27.42 -0.90
#